data_AF-A0AAX4PCT9-F1
#
_entry.id   AF-A0AAX4PCT9-F1
#
_cell.length_a   1.000
_cell.length_b   1.000
_cell.length_c   1.000
_cell.angle_alpha   90.00
_cell.angle_beta   90.00
_cell.angle_gamma   90.00
#
_symmetry.space_group_name_H-M   'P 1'
#
loop_
_entity.id
_entity.type
_entity.pdbx_description
1 polymer ?
#
loop_
_entity_poly.entity_id
_entity_poly.type
_entity_poly.pdbx_seq_one_letter_code
_entity_poly.pdbx_strand_id
1 'polypeptide(L)'
;MAAARGQGFQGCVLAALAFLALTALSAQPCQAVECVHGKPDAKNATCLCENPAPESGEQGWTGPKCDYPLFGITLSADKPVTDWCANLGCNNVTRGEKKCFLAQTPWKPVRWEDPNDPGRWKYLAFFLNRTSESGDPDLYGLFTSDVNARRPSKNHISYDFRETSSVNSKSTLVVEKDAIGRDKDYNMTFVCVDTWSSKSSTFDLLVYSSECPASYDQSGTLNICSSPTTASEDQRRYTRCQAGLCECKKEYAVPTTPEGDPIDVYPELGFDKCAAQVKQTDDFVRKNDMQSSLVISNETVGLASWNFYPLQISNDTWETVVAVECDNCDDSSDGNNQYRYMSTYPVLTMKYGAPPGMQWKDGAYEYDIRSYSSSGDQQITLRQDSNKYREGQWFVGVHSSFSASAPVSYTLSIDRNSCPNGCSGRGLSCNVTAGNGTEPETRQCVCQKGYFKDDCSADARKLDYGEALTDVIEDGYYEYFQLPTISAKQASRNIDIKLRASYSGYDCPAHWSSCHPSLLVKKGGGTTYPQMESYTFKQELLAENATREILICSSQLVDGVWRGAIYNPRKWVPINYTVEVVKDSHCLNNCSSRGDCVDGICQCHHHYGGGDCSVSTSCMAGDRKANQRTNGVCWEECQCETRNDVTTCAFDNTCVSFECNPPLRWTGVGEECIADECEHDQLFLSDADNYSCIKRCQCDGNKACKLMDECDKSTYQCITPYRKDPKTGQCTLEGCAKGSVQENTLNSVKNGKCFMDCKCTTSRTKGTTCSFHEGGQCSHVSCDAGYTLVKASDKDSAAVRQAGHKCVLEQKPTSKAGVTAAVSILMLVIGIVAGGGLMFFFEKRFQKKVRFAGYSNFGDDGM
;
A
#
# COMPACT_ATOMS: atom_id res chain seq x y z
N MET A 1 -46.88 25.24 41.81
CA MET A 1 -47.72 24.72 42.91
C MET A 1 -46.88 24.80 44.17
N ALA A 2 -47.10 25.85 44.97
CA ALA A 2 -47.81 25.81 46.27
C ALA A 2 -46.90 25.18 47.36
N ALA A 3 -46.25 26.00 48.20
CA ALA A 3 -46.77 26.56 49.47
C ALA A 3 -46.78 25.48 50.58
N ALA A 4 -45.89 25.52 51.59
CA ALA A 4 -45.80 26.44 52.74
C ALA A 4 -46.59 25.97 53.98
N ARG A 5 -45.92 26.04 55.16
CA ARG A 5 -46.37 26.32 56.55
C ARG A 5 -45.58 25.46 57.55
N GLY A 6 -45.13 25.91 58.72
CA GLY A 6 -45.22 27.18 59.47
C GLY A 6 -44.51 26.95 60.82
N GLN A 7 -43.65 27.88 61.29
CA GLN A 7 -43.87 28.83 62.40
C GLN A 7 -44.22 28.20 63.76
N GLY A 8 -43.64 28.55 64.91
CA GLY A 8 -42.73 29.62 65.34
C GLY A 8 -42.94 29.86 66.85
N PHE A 9 -42.01 30.51 67.57
CA PHE A 9 -42.34 31.32 68.78
C PHE A 9 -41.20 32.28 69.18
N GLN A 10 -41.54 33.58 69.08
CA GLN A 10 -41.14 34.79 69.83
C GLN A 10 -39.70 35.08 70.31
N GLY A 11 -39.29 36.33 70.06
CA GLY A 11 -38.11 37.00 70.61
C GLY A 11 -38.41 38.10 71.63
N CYS A 12 -37.33 38.81 72.03
CA CYS A 12 -37.18 40.09 72.77
C CYS A 12 -35.87 39.97 73.60
N VAL A 13 -34.96 40.94 73.85
CA VAL A 13 -34.91 42.41 73.75
C VAL A 13 -33.42 42.85 73.87
N LEU A 14 -33.10 44.05 73.34
CA LEU A 14 -31.83 44.79 73.42
C LEU A 14 -31.41 45.23 74.84
N ALA A 15 -30.09 45.33 75.09
CA ALA A 15 -29.35 46.45 75.76
C ALA A 15 -27.87 46.03 75.98
N ALA A 16 -26.88 46.64 75.31
CA ALA A 16 -26.12 47.85 75.69
C ALA A 16 -24.85 47.57 76.54
N LEU A 17 -23.73 48.14 76.06
CA LEU A 17 -22.47 48.50 76.75
C LEU A 17 -21.38 47.43 77.01
N ALA A 18 -20.46 47.31 76.04
CA ALA A 18 -19.00 47.20 76.30
C ALA A 18 -18.21 47.45 75.00
N PHE A 19 -18.06 48.73 74.62
CA PHE A 19 -17.14 49.15 73.57
C PHE A 19 -15.78 49.45 74.22
N LEU A 20 -14.87 48.47 74.21
CA LEU A 20 -13.42 48.69 74.32
C LEU A 20 -12.66 47.38 74.06
N ALA A 21 -11.70 47.45 73.14
CA ALA A 21 -10.65 46.49 72.80
C ALA A 21 -11.07 45.22 72.00
N LEU A 22 -10.75 45.24 70.70
CA LEU A 22 -9.86 44.28 70.01
C LEU A 22 -10.10 44.33 68.49
N THR A 23 -9.45 45.27 67.81
CA THR A 23 -9.09 45.09 66.40
C THR A 23 -7.67 44.52 66.35
N ALA A 24 -7.56 43.20 66.30
CA ALA A 24 -6.37 42.52 65.82
C ALA A 24 -6.83 41.50 64.79
N LEU A 25 -6.91 41.93 63.53
CA LEU A 25 -6.94 41.00 62.40
C LEU A 25 -5.61 40.25 62.42
N SER A 26 -5.68 38.94 62.67
CA SER A 26 -4.57 38.02 62.44
C SER A 26 -4.30 37.96 60.93
N ALA A 27 -3.33 38.75 60.45
CA ALA A 27 -2.66 38.44 59.20
C ALA A 27 -1.93 37.11 59.39
N GLN A 28 -2.42 36.03 58.74
CA GLN A 28 -1.61 34.83 58.59
C GLN A 28 -0.36 35.22 57.80
N PRO A 29 0.87 34.91 58.30
CA PRO A 29 2.07 35.17 57.53
C PRO A 29 2.03 34.29 56.27
N CYS A 30 2.23 34.89 55.10
CA CYS A 30 2.52 34.15 53.87
C CYS A 30 3.61 33.11 54.19
N GLN A 31 3.35 31.82 53.92
CA GLN A 31 4.38 30.79 54.03
C GLN A 31 5.59 31.24 53.20
N ALA A 32 6.70 31.49 53.87
CA ALA A 32 7.93 31.91 53.21
C ALA A 32 8.37 30.80 52.26
N VAL A 33 8.64 31.15 51.00
CA VAL A 33 9.16 30.21 50.01
C VAL A 33 10.53 29.74 50.48
N GLU A 34 10.69 28.43 50.64
CA GLU A 34 11.96 27.82 51.02
C GLU A 34 12.91 27.82 49.82
N CYS A 35 13.97 28.62 49.91
CA CYS A 35 15.01 28.77 48.89
C CYS A 35 16.25 27.98 49.31
N VAL A 36 16.80 27.15 48.42
CA VAL A 36 17.95 26.30 48.74
C VAL A 36 19.25 27.11 48.67
N HIS A 37 19.51 27.76 47.53
CA HIS A 37 20.67 28.63 47.31
C HIS A 37 20.23 30.04 46.93
N GLY A 38 19.62 30.75 47.89
CA GLY A 38 19.07 32.08 47.65
C GLY A 38 18.28 32.64 48.81
N LYS A 39 17.66 33.80 48.59
CA LYS A 39 16.81 34.48 49.57
C LYS A 39 15.39 34.66 49.01
N PRO A 40 14.32 34.57 49.81
CA PRO A 40 12.97 34.83 49.33
C PRO A 40 12.82 36.24 48.76
N ASP A 41 12.23 36.36 47.58
CA ASP A 41 11.80 37.63 47.01
C ASP A 41 10.50 38.07 47.69
N ALA A 42 10.61 39.08 48.56
CA ALA A 42 9.50 39.64 49.31
C ALA A 42 8.37 40.20 48.41
N LYS A 43 8.62 40.42 47.11
CA LYS A 43 7.64 40.99 46.17
C LYS A 43 6.88 39.97 45.34
N ASN A 44 7.50 38.83 45.01
CA ASN A 44 6.98 37.94 43.96
C ASN A 44 6.72 36.49 44.40
N ALA A 45 6.87 36.15 45.69
CA ALA A 45 6.77 34.76 46.18
C ALA A 45 7.66 33.79 45.37
N THR A 46 8.87 34.23 45.05
CA THR A 46 9.92 33.47 44.35
C THR A 46 11.23 33.54 45.14
N CYS A 47 12.29 32.88 44.66
CA CYS A 47 13.62 32.97 45.26
C CYS A 47 14.54 33.87 44.44
N LEU A 48 15.33 34.72 45.07
CA LEU A 48 16.48 35.40 44.47
C LEU A 48 17.70 34.50 44.63
N CYS A 49 18.15 33.88 43.54
CA CYS A 49 19.21 32.89 43.59
C CYS A 49 20.58 33.53 43.78
N GLU A 50 21.49 32.77 44.41
CA GLU A 50 22.89 33.11 44.49
C GLU A 50 23.54 32.96 43.10
N ASN A 51 24.23 34.02 42.66
CA ASN A 51 24.85 34.12 41.34
C ASN A 51 23.91 33.63 40.19
N PRO A 52 22.77 34.29 39.93
CA PRO A 52 21.79 33.80 38.95
C PRO A 52 22.23 33.99 37.49
N ALA A 53 23.34 34.70 37.26
CA ALA A 53 23.95 34.93 35.95
C ALA A 53 25.48 34.74 36.06
N PRO A 54 25.97 33.50 36.30
CA PRO A 54 27.39 33.23 36.45
C PRO A 54 28.15 33.57 35.17
N GLU A 55 29.35 34.12 35.33
CA GLU A 55 30.28 34.31 34.20
C GLU A 55 30.86 32.97 33.74
N SER A 56 31.54 32.95 32.59
CA SER A 56 32.15 31.73 32.07
C SER A 56 33.17 31.16 33.05
N GLY A 57 33.02 29.88 33.40
CA GLY A 57 33.86 29.22 34.41
C GLY A 57 33.37 29.37 35.86
N GLU A 58 32.24 30.05 36.08
CA GLU A 58 31.63 30.18 37.41
C GLU A 58 30.38 29.29 37.58
N GLN A 59 30.10 28.95 38.84
CA GLN A 59 28.88 28.28 39.24
C GLN A 59 27.93 29.27 39.94
N GLY A 60 26.64 29.09 39.68
CA GLY A 60 25.53 29.77 40.31
C GLY A 60 24.32 28.87 40.45
N TRP A 61 23.14 29.47 40.66
CA TRP A 61 21.91 28.73 40.92
C TRP A 61 20.70 29.32 40.20
N THR A 62 19.79 28.45 39.77
CA THR A 62 18.54 28.81 39.11
C THR A 62 17.40 27.86 39.49
N GLY A 63 16.24 28.04 38.87
CA GLY A 63 15.03 27.30 39.15
C GLY A 63 14.08 28.01 40.12
N PRO A 64 12.90 27.43 40.37
CA PRO A 64 11.87 28.04 41.22
C PRO A 64 12.33 28.22 42.68
N LYS A 65 13.16 27.30 43.18
CA LYS A 65 13.69 27.31 44.57
C LYS A 65 15.20 27.54 44.65
N CYS A 66 15.83 27.94 43.54
CA CYS A 66 17.29 28.03 43.43
C CYS A 66 17.97 26.68 43.73
N ASP A 67 17.37 25.62 43.22
CA ASP A 67 17.72 24.21 43.44
C ASP A 67 18.43 23.59 42.23
N TYR A 68 18.51 24.30 41.10
CA TYR A 68 19.21 23.84 39.91
C TYR A 68 20.59 24.49 39.83
N PRO A 69 21.69 23.71 39.83
CA PRO A 69 23.01 24.26 39.59
C PRO A 69 23.07 24.86 38.19
N LEU A 70 23.67 26.05 38.11
CA LEU A 70 23.83 26.82 36.89
C LEU A 70 25.32 27.04 36.63
N PHE A 71 25.79 26.70 35.43
CA PHE A 71 27.19 26.82 35.05
C PHE A 71 27.33 27.84 33.92
N GLY A 72 28.11 28.90 34.12
CA GLY A 72 28.37 29.87 33.05
C GLY A 72 29.32 29.28 32.01
N ILE A 73 28.95 29.35 30.73
CA ILE A 73 29.70 28.71 29.65
C ILE A 73 30.11 29.68 28.54
N THR A 74 31.27 29.42 27.95
CA THR A 74 31.66 29.96 26.64
C THR A 74 31.34 28.92 25.58
N LEU A 75 30.67 29.36 24.51
CA LEU A 75 30.33 28.49 23.38
C LEU A 75 31.60 28.02 22.66
N SER A 76 31.64 26.75 22.27
CA SER A 76 32.80 26.10 21.67
C SER A 76 32.36 25.10 20.62
N ALA A 77 33.11 25.04 19.52
CA ALA A 77 32.88 24.13 18.39
C ALA A 77 33.45 22.73 18.62
N ASP A 78 34.54 22.62 19.38
CA ASP A 78 35.42 21.45 19.42
C ASP A 78 35.66 20.92 20.84
N LYS A 79 35.24 21.67 21.88
CA LYS A 79 35.41 21.28 23.29
C LYS A 79 34.07 21.23 24.01
N PRO A 80 33.73 20.12 24.69
CA PRO A 80 32.53 20.06 25.52
C PRO A 80 32.51 21.19 26.55
N VAL A 81 31.37 21.89 26.64
CA VAL A 81 31.18 22.96 27.63
C VAL A 81 31.15 22.42 29.05
N THR A 82 31.07 21.09 29.20
CA THR A 82 31.11 20.32 30.43
C THR A 82 32.53 20.07 30.96
N ASP A 83 33.58 20.20 30.14
CA ASP A 83 34.95 19.80 30.51
C ASP A 83 35.47 20.53 31.76
N TRP A 84 35.28 21.85 31.81
CA TRP A 84 35.81 22.67 32.90
C TRP A 84 35.09 22.41 34.24
N CYS A 85 33.81 22.00 34.19
CA CYS A 85 32.97 21.78 35.35
C CYS A 85 32.73 20.30 35.68
N ALA A 86 33.40 19.38 34.99
CA ALA A 86 33.24 17.94 35.21
C ALA A 86 33.53 17.53 36.67
N ASN A 87 34.55 18.15 37.29
CA ASN A 87 34.88 17.93 38.70
C ASN A 87 33.79 18.44 39.68
N LEU A 88 32.91 19.32 39.22
CA LEU A 88 31.75 19.83 39.96
C LEU A 88 30.49 19.00 39.67
N GLY A 89 30.58 17.96 38.83
CA GLY A 89 29.47 17.07 38.48
C GLY A 89 28.45 17.69 37.52
N CYS A 90 28.83 18.69 36.72
CA CYS A 90 27.92 19.30 35.75
C CYS A 90 27.53 18.36 34.60
N ASN A 91 28.35 17.34 34.34
CA ASN A 91 28.22 16.37 33.27
C ASN A 91 27.56 15.06 33.72
N ASN A 92 27.00 15.02 34.94
CA ASN A 92 26.31 13.85 35.49
C ASN A 92 24.92 14.26 35.96
N VAL A 93 23.90 13.53 35.52
CA VAL A 93 22.50 13.81 35.87
C VAL A 93 21.80 12.56 36.35
N THR A 94 21.01 12.69 37.42
CA THR A 94 20.21 11.62 37.99
C THR A 94 18.72 11.96 37.91
N ARG A 95 17.85 10.97 38.17
CA ARG A 95 16.40 11.15 38.05
C ARG A 95 15.91 12.30 38.93
N GLY A 96 15.32 13.31 38.30
CA GLY A 96 14.76 14.47 38.99
C GLY A 96 15.76 15.60 39.27
N GLU A 97 17.04 15.41 38.93
CA GLU A 97 18.02 16.50 38.87
C GLU A 97 17.95 17.22 37.52
N LYS A 98 18.29 18.51 37.52
CA LYS A 98 18.53 19.32 36.32
C LYS A 98 19.89 19.97 36.44
N LYS A 99 20.73 19.84 35.43
CA LYS A 99 21.99 20.60 35.31
C LYS A 99 21.79 21.66 34.24
N CYS A 100 21.97 22.93 34.58
CA CYS A 100 21.74 24.04 33.66
C CYS A 100 23.05 24.76 33.34
N PHE A 101 23.16 25.24 32.12
CA PHE A 101 24.26 26.02 31.59
C PHE A 101 23.71 27.37 31.11
N LEU A 102 24.43 28.45 31.36
CA LEU A 102 24.07 29.79 30.89
C LEU A 102 25.06 30.23 29.82
N ALA A 103 24.56 30.38 28.59
CA ALA A 103 25.31 30.93 27.48
C ALA A 103 24.92 32.39 27.24
N GLN A 104 25.92 33.24 27.00
CA GLN A 104 25.70 34.60 26.51
C GLN A 104 25.40 34.53 25.00
N THR A 105 24.18 34.93 24.62
CA THR A 105 23.67 34.84 23.24
C THR A 105 22.88 36.10 22.89
N PRO A 106 23.53 37.28 22.83
CA PRO A 106 22.84 38.53 22.58
C PRO A 106 22.02 38.48 21.29
N TRP A 107 20.80 39.01 21.31
CA TRP A 107 19.93 38.99 20.12
C TRP A 107 20.40 39.96 19.05
N LYS A 108 21.00 41.06 19.45
CA LYS A 108 21.54 42.09 18.56
C LYS A 108 23.04 42.16 18.80
N PRO A 109 23.84 42.25 17.73
CA PRO A 109 25.25 42.53 17.89
C PRO A 109 25.44 43.94 18.46
N VAL A 110 26.41 44.07 19.35
CA VAL A 110 26.81 45.35 19.95
C VAL A 110 27.52 46.20 18.91
N ARG A 111 28.28 45.57 18.00
CA ARG A 111 28.96 46.21 16.86
C ARG A 111 28.75 45.38 15.60
N TRP A 112 27.94 45.86 14.67
CA TRP A 112 27.65 45.17 13.40
C TRP A 112 28.90 44.92 12.55
N GLU A 113 29.94 45.76 12.72
CA GLU A 113 31.20 45.67 11.99
C GLU A 113 32.20 44.64 12.58
N ASP A 114 31.97 44.16 13.81
CA ASP A 114 32.82 43.15 14.44
C ASP A 114 32.34 41.74 14.03
N PRO A 115 33.11 40.97 13.23
CA PRO A 115 32.73 39.62 12.80
C PRO A 115 32.73 38.59 13.93
N ASN A 116 33.31 38.92 15.09
CA ASN A 116 33.35 38.03 16.25
C ASN A 116 32.30 38.42 17.30
N ASP A 117 31.40 39.36 17.00
CA ASP A 117 30.38 39.78 17.94
C ASP A 117 29.40 38.62 18.21
N PRO A 118 29.24 38.20 19.48
CA PRO A 118 28.42 37.05 19.85
C PRO A 118 26.94 37.27 19.54
N GLY A 119 26.51 38.48 19.18
CA GLY A 119 25.14 38.79 18.80
C GLY A 119 24.83 38.64 17.31
N ARG A 120 25.85 38.35 16.49
CA ARG A 120 25.67 38.11 15.04
C ARG A 120 25.14 36.71 14.71
N TRP A 121 25.08 35.80 15.68
CA TRP A 121 24.57 34.44 15.46
C TRP A 121 23.16 34.42 14.84
N LYS A 122 22.92 33.40 14.03
CA LYS A 122 21.60 33.01 13.49
C LYS A 122 21.25 31.56 13.81
N TYR A 123 22.24 30.71 14.04
CA TYR A 123 22.08 29.29 14.34
C TYR A 123 22.76 28.97 15.66
N LEU A 124 22.09 28.22 16.52
CA LEU A 124 22.67 27.56 17.68
C LEU A 124 22.63 26.05 17.46
N ALA A 125 23.80 25.43 17.42
CA ALA A 125 23.97 23.99 17.23
C ALA A 125 24.35 23.34 18.56
N PHE A 126 23.70 22.23 18.86
CA PHE A 126 23.92 21.44 20.06
C PHE A 126 24.25 19.99 19.67
N PHE A 127 25.21 19.40 20.37
CA PHE A 127 25.48 17.98 20.32
C PHE A 127 25.55 17.44 21.74
N LEU A 128 24.66 16.51 22.05
CA LEU A 128 24.58 15.84 23.34
C LEU A 128 25.03 14.40 23.14
N ASN A 129 26.12 14.02 23.80
CA ASN A 129 26.71 12.69 23.72
C ASN A 129 26.68 12.04 25.10
N ARG A 130 25.85 11.00 25.28
CA ARG A 130 25.84 10.18 26.49
C ARG A 130 27.12 9.36 26.56
N THR A 131 27.91 9.60 27.60
CA THR A 131 29.18 8.90 27.86
C THR A 131 29.04 7.71 28.80
N SER A 132 27.93 7.61 29.53
CA SER A 132 27.62 6.45 30.38
C SER A 132 27.01 5.30 29.58
N GLU A 133 27.18 4.05 30.04
CA GLU A 133 26.59 2.86 29.40
C GLU A 133 25.06 2.84 29.43
N SER A 134 24.43 3.56 30.37
CA SER A 134 22.98 3.67 30.48
C SER A 134 22.55 5.08 30.90
N GLY A 135 21.25 5.38 30.73
CA GLY A 135 20.70 6.71 30.94
C GLY A 135 20.06 7.26 29.66
N ASP A 136 19.31 8.34 29.78
CA ASP A 136 18.71 9.05 28.64
C ASP A 136 18.70 10.55 28.98
N PRO A 137 19.83 11.25 28.75
CA PRO A 137 19.91 12.69 28.98
C PRO A 137 19.11 13.45 27.92
N ASP A 138 18.19 14.29 28.36
CA ASP A 138 17.37 15.13 27.49
C ASP A 138 17.82 16.59 27.57
N LEU A 139 17.77 17.30 26.45
CA LEU A 139 18.18 18.70 26.34
C LEU A 139 16.96 19.64 26.31
N TYR A 140 17.01 20.72 27.08
CA TYR A 140 15.98 21.75 27.12
C TYR A 140 16.60 23.14 27.06
N GLY A 141 15.98 24.04 26.33
CA GLY A 141 16.50 25.38 26.12
C GLY A 141 15.49 26.49 26.38
N LEU A 142 15.97 27.60 26.93
CA LEU A 142 15.13 28.73 27.29
C LEU A 142 15.89 30.05 27.09
N PHE A 143 15.37 30.92 26.24
CA PHE A 143 15.93 32.25 26.02
C PHE A 143 15.44 33.24 27.07
N THR A 144 16.30 34.13 27.55
CA THR A 144 15.94 35.16 28.52
C THR A 144 16.72 36.46 28.34
N SER A 145 16.15 37.56 28.82
CA SER A 145 16.83 38.85 29.01
C SER A 145 17.11 39.14 30.49
N ASP A 146 16.41 38.43 31.36
CA ASP A 146 16.42 38.58 32.82
C ASP A 146 16.31 37.18 33.45
N VAL A 147 17.44 36.72 34.00
CA VAL A 147 17.57 35.42 34.68
C VAL A 147 16.69 35.29 35.92
N ASN A 148 16.11 36.38 36.43
CA ASN A 148 15.18 36.35 37.56
C ASN A 148 13.73 36.29 37.10
N ALA A 149 13.39 36.98 36.01
CA ALA A 149 12.02 37.01 35.49
C ALA A 149 11.63 35.72 34.74
N ARG A 150 12.58 35.11 34.01
CA ARG A 150 12.32 33.90 33.22
C ARG A 150 13.40 32.85 33.48
N ARG A 151 13.01 31.75 34.13
CA ARG A 151 13.91 30.68 34.60
C ARG A 151 13.49 29.30 34.12
N PRO A 152 14.44 28.34 34.05
CA PRO A 152 14.13 26.94 33.87
C PRO A 152 13.13 26.46 34.92
N SER A 153 12.13 25.71 34.48
CA SER A 153 11.09 25.16 35.37
C SER A 153 11.05 23.64 35.27
N LYS A 154 10.36 23.01 36.22
CA LYS A 154 10.06 21.57 36.15
C LYS A 154 9.07 21.23 35.04
N ASN A 155 8.27 22.19 34.56
CA ASN A 155 7.34 21.95 33.47
C ASN A 155 8.04 22.09 32.12
N HIS A 156 8.09 21.01 31.35
CA HIS A 156 8.84 20.95 30.08
C HIS A 156 8.14 21.70 28.94
N ILE A 157 6.93 22.23 29.17
CA ILE A 157 6.16 23.04 28.21
C ILE A 157 6.68 24.48 28.14
N SER A 158 7.38 24.98 29.17
CA SER A 158 7.81 26.39 29.23
C SER A 158 9.11 26.70 28.47
N TYR A 159 9.77 25.67 27.92
CA TYR A 159 11.04 25.81 27.20
C TYR A 159 10.80 26.21 25.74
N ASP A 160 11.72 26.99 25.19
CA ASP A 160 11.64 27.49 23.81
C ASP A 160 12.06 26.43 22.79
N PHE A 161 12.93 25.49 23.19
CA PHE A 161 13.36 24.35 22.39
C PHE A 161 13.68 23.15 23.29
N ARG A 162 13.62 21.94 22.73
CA ARG A 162 13.95 20.70 23.45
C ARG A 162 14.31 19.58 22.48
N GLU A 163 15.10 18.64 22.97
CA GLU A 163 15.38 17.34 22.37
C GLU A 163 15.12 16.27 23.43
N THR A 164 14.18 15.36 23.18
CA THR A 164 13.60 14.46 24.21
C THR A 164 13.84 12.98 23.93
N SER A 165 14.96 12.64 23.29
CA SER A 165 15.28 11.25 22.95
C SER A 165 16.77 11.11 22.61
N SER A 166 17.59 10.80 23.61
CA SER A 166 18.99 10.37 23.42
C SER A 166 19.15 8.85 23.58
N VAL A 167 18.07 8.11 23.34
CA VAL A 167 18.02 6.64 23.41
C VAL A 167 19.16 6.01 22.59
N ASN A 168 19.56 6.65 21.50
CA ASN A 168 20.65 6.27 20.61
C ASN A 168 22.05 6.71 21.08
N SER A 169 22.23 7.06 22.36
CA SER A 169 23.44 7.63 22.98
C SER A 169 23.85 9.02 22.50
N LYS A 170 23.38 9.50 21.35
CA LYS A 170 23.78 10.78 20.77
C LYS A 170 22.58 11.51 20.18
N SER A 171 22.55 12.82 20.35
CA SER A 171 21.50 13.68 19.81
C SER A 171 22.07 15.01 19.33
N THR A 172 21.49 15.52 18.24
CA THR A 172 21.85 16.80 17.63
C THR A 172 20.62 17.69 17.57
N LEU A 173 20.75 18.96 17.96
CA LEU A 173 19.67 19.94 17.85
C LEU A 173 20.20 21.23 17.22
N VAL A 174 19.41 21.83 16.33
CA VAL A 174 19.71 23.14 15.75
C VAL A 174 18.54 24.08 16.01
N VAL A 175 18.85 25.27 16.53
CA VAL A 175 17.88 26.32 16.78
C VAL A 175 18.19 27.49 15.86
N GLU A 176 17.22 27.83 15.02
CA GLU A 176 17.30 29.00 14.14
C GLU A 176 16.71 30.22 14.83
N LYS A 177 17.44 31.34 14.79
CA LYS A 177 17.06 32.59 15.42
C LYS A 177 15.70 33.10 14.93
N ASP A 178 15.43 32.96 13.64
CA ASP A 178 14.18 33.41 13.03
C ASP A 178 12.95 32.57 13.46
N ALA A 179 13.16 31.31 13.87
CA ALA A 179 12.08 30.42 14.32
C ALA A 179 11.52 30.80 15.70
N ILE A 180 12.27 31.56 16.50
CA ILE A 180 11.90 31.98 17.87
C ILE A 180 10.98 33.23 17.88
N GLY A 181 10.97 33.99 16.78
CA GLY A 181 10.16 35.20 16.58
C GLY A 181 10.93 36.52 16.81
N ARG A 182 10.77 37.48 15.89
CA ARG A 182 11.60 38.71 15.77
C ARG A 182 11.39 39.79 16.83
N ASP A 183 10.38 39.66 17.68
CA ASP A 183 9.99 40.72 18.65
C ASP A 183 10.68 40.57 20.03
N LYS A 184 11.67 39.69 20.15
CA LYS A 184 12.26 39.31 21.44
C LYS A 184 13.75 39.63 21.49
N ASP A 185 14.15 40.56 22.36
CA ASP A 185 15.55 40.96 22.58
C ASP A 185 16.19 40.16 23.73
N TYR A 186 16.35 38.85 23.54
CA TYR A 186 17.02 37.99 24.52
C TYR A 186 18.53 38.24 24.56
N ASN A 187 19.15 38.18 25.75
CA ASN A 187 20.61 38.34 25.88
C ASN A 187 21.33 37.03 26.24
N MET A 188 20.59 36.06 26.77
CA MET A 188 21.12 34.83 27.33
C MET A 188 20.24 33.63 26.96
N THR A 189 20.85 32.46 26.98
CA THR A 189 20.18 31.17 26.79
C THR A 189 20.52 30.24 27.94
N PHE A 190 19.51 29.76 28.63
CA PHE A 190 19.64 28.58 29.48
C PHE A 190 19.60 27.32 28.61
N VAL A 191 20.53 26.42 28.88
CA VAL A 191 20.60 25.08 28.30
C VAL A 191 20.60 24.11 29.46
N CYS A 192 19.55 23.33 29.65
CA CYS A 192 19.42 22.41 30.78
C CYS A 192 19.36 20.98 30.30
N VAL A 193 20.05 20.09 31.01
CA VAL A 193 19.99 18.65 30.80
C VAL A 193 19.31 18.00 31.99
N ASP A 194 18.35 17.12 31.72
CA ASP A 194 17.75 16.24 32.72
C ASP A 194 17.72 14.78 32.26
N THR A 195 17.22 13.88 33.10
CA THR A 195 16.94 12.52 32.67
C THR A 195 15.67 11.99 33.33
N TRP A 196 14.87 11.26 32.54
CA TRP A 196 13.74 10.48 33.04
C TRP A 196 14.14 9.07 33.49
N SER A 197 15.35 8.64 33.15
CA SER A 197 15.87 7.32 33.50
C SER A 197 16.01 7.17 35.02
N SER A 198 15.77 5.96 35.52
CA SER A 198 16.09 5.61 36.91
C SER A 198 17.60 5.46 37.15
N LYS A 199 18.40 5.41 36.09
CA LYS A 199 19.87 5.31 36.14
C LYS A 199 20.49 6.69 35.93
N SER A 200 21.59 6.96 36.64
CA SER A 200 22.41 8.15 36.41
C SER A 200 23.00 8.11 35.01
N SER A 201 23.08 9.27 34.36
CA SER A 201 23.70 9.42 33.05
C SER A 201 24.82 10.44 33.09
N THR A 202 25.97 10.09 32.49
CA THR A 202 27.01 11.06 32.18
C THR A 202 26.92 11.47 30.71
N PHE A 203 27.28 12.72 30.40
CA PHE A 203 27.16 13.26 29.06
C PHE A 203 28.21 14.33 28.77
N ASP A 204 28.55 14.49 27.50
CA ASP A 204 29.28 15.63 26.96
C ASP A 204 28.31 16.50 26.16
N LEU A 205 28.46 17.82 26.29
CA LEU A 205 27.63 18.79 25.59
C LEU A 205 28.51 19.75 24.79
N LEU A 206 28.36 19.76 23.47
CA LEU A 206 28.92 20.81 22.60
C LEU A 206 27.83 21.83 22.29
N VAL A 207 28.16 23.12 22.36
CA VAL A 207 27.25 24.21 22.03
C VAL A 207 28.00 25.25 21.22
N TYR A 208 27.53 25.50 20.01
CA TYR A 208 28.15 26.44 19.09
C TYR A 208 27.13 27.40 18.49
N SER A 209 27.52 28.67 18.36
CA SER A 209 26.73 29.69 17.67
C SER A 209 27.40 30.05 16.35
N SER A 210 26.61 30.16 15.29
CA SER A 210 27.10 30.57 13.98
C SER A 210 26.18 31.57 13.31
N GLU A 211 26.75 32.44 12.49
CA GLU A 211 26.00 33.18 11.48
C GLU A 211 25.45 32.26 10.40
N CYS A 212 26.19 31.20 10.07
CA CYS A 212 25.90 30.28 8.99
C CYS A 212 25.09 29.09 9.49
N PRO A 213 24.30 28.43 8.62
CA PRO A 213 23.73 27.12 8.92
C PRO A 213 24.79 26.19 9.51
N ALA A 214 24.57 25.78 10.76
CA ALA A 214 25.50 24.98 11.53
C ALA A 214 24.76 23.82 12.19
N SER A 215 25.36 22.64 12.16
CA SER A 215 24.84 21.43 12.80
C SER A 215 26.01 20.53 13.20
N TYR A 216 25.78 19.58 14.10
CA TYR A 216 26.74 18.51 14.37
C TYR A 216 26.30 17.24 13.67
N ASP A 217 27.26 16.41 13.25
CA ASP A 217 26.97 15.04 12.85
C ASP A 217 26.98 14.09 14.07
N GLN A 218 26.72 12.80 13.83
CA GLN A 218 26.71 11.76 14.86
C GLN A 218 28.10 11.46 15.47
N SER A 219 29.18 11.99 14.88
CA SER A 219 30.53 11.92 15.46
C SER A 219 30.84 13.08 16.41
N GLY A 220 29.98 14.11 16.44
CA GLY A 220 30.26 15.36 17.14
C GLY A 220 31.12 16.32 16.32
N THR A 221 31.27 16.08 15.01
CA THR A 221 31.98 17.00 14.12
C THR A 221 31.03 18.12 13.71
N LEU A 222 31.49 19.37 13.87
CA LEU A 222 30.74 20.54 13.45
C LEU A 222 30.70 20.64 11.92
N ASN A 223 29.50 20.76 11.37
CA ASN A 223 29.21 21.06 9.98
C ASN A 223 28.79 22.52 9.83
N ILE A 224 29.37 23.22 8.86
CA ILE A 224 28.93 24.54 8.39
C ILE A 224 28.46 24.40 6.96
N CYS A 225 27.26 24.88 6.64
CA CYS A 225 26.65 24.71 5.31
C CYS A 225 26.72 23.24 4.84
N SER A 226 26.33 22.34 5.75
CA SER A 226 26.33 20.88 5.54
C SER A 226 27.68 20.25 5.18
N SER A 227 28.78 20.95 5.43
CA SER A 227 30.14 20.44 5.21
C SER A 227 30.90 20.37 6.53
N PRO A 228 31.63 19.28 6.81
CA PRO A 228 32.50 19.21 7.98
C PRO A 228 33.48 20.39 7.99
N THR A 229 33.69 20.98 9.15
CA THR A 229 34.68 22.06 9.33
C THR A 229 36.11 21.60 9.00
N THR A 230 36.36 20.30 9.09
CA THR A 230 37.61 19.62 8.70
C THR A 230 37.72 19.34 7.20
N ALA A 231 36.66 19.53 6.42
CA ALA A 231 36.67 19.27 4.98
C ALA A 231 37.59 20.25 4.24
N SER A 232 38.36 19.69 3.30
CA SER A 232 39.15 20.48 2.35
C SER A 232 38.24 21.35 1.47
N GLU A 233 38.79 22.38 0.83
CA GLU A 233 38.03 23.33 0.00
C GLU A 233 37.24 22.64 -1.11
N ASP A 234 37.82 21.60 -1.72
CA ASP A 234 37.17 20.79 -2.76
C ASP A 234 36.00 19.96 -2.22
N GLN A 235 36.10 19.45 -0.99
CA GLN A 235 35.08 18.64 -0.34
C GLN A 235 33.93 19.46 0.27
N ARG A 236 34.10 20.77 0.45
CA ARG A 236 33.02 21.65 0.93
C ARG A 236 31.91 21.74 -0.10
N ARG A 237 30.66 21.73 0.36
CA ARG A 237 29.45 21.86 -0.45
C ARG A 237 29.11 23.30 -0.82
N TYR A 238 29.83 24.27 -0.27
CA TYR A 238 29.61 25.70 -0.42
C TYR A 238 30.90 26.42 -0.81
N THR A 239 30.78 27.56 -1.49
CA THR A 239 31.91 28.43 -1.87
C THR A 239 32.20 29.46 -0.79
N ARG A 240 31.16 30.05 -0.20
CA ARG A 240 31.26 30.96 0.95
C ARG A 240 29.96 30.98 1.74
N CYS A 241 30.03 31.48 2.97
CA CYS A 241 28.86 31.83 3.75
C CYS A 241 28.93 33.33 4.10
N GLN A 242 27.87 34.07 3.81
CA GLN A 242 27.80 35.49 4.10
C GLN A 242 26.40 35.87 4.61
N ALA A 243 26.35 36.64 5.70
CA ALA A 243 25.11 37.08 6.34
C ALA A 243 24.14 35.92 6.63
N GLY A 244 24.68 34.74 6.94
CA GLY A 244 23.94 33.53 7.25
C GLY A 244 23.21 32.86 6.09
N LEU A 245 23.64 33.13 4.87
CA LEU A 245 23.26 32.37 3.68
C LEU A 245 24.49 31.61 3.17
N CYS A 246 24.30 30.34 2.85
CA CYS A 246 25.32 29.52 2.20
C CYS A 246 25.24 29.73 0.69
N GLU A 247 26.36 30.11 0.06
CA GLU A 247 26.48 30.07 -1.38
C GLU A 247 26.92 28.66 -1.77
N CYS A 248 25.97 27.82 -2.15
CA CYS A 248 26.21 26.42 -2.46
C CYS A 248 26.97 26.25 -3.78
N LYS A 249 27.83 25.22 -3.87
CA LYS A 249 28.39 24.77 -5.14
C LYS A 249 27.26 24.28 -6.05
N LYS A 250 27.52 24.22 -7.35
CA LYS A 250 26.51 23.92 -8.38
C LYS A 250 25.72 22.64 -8.08
N GLU A 251 26.37 21.61 -7.55
CA GLU A 251 25.75 20.31 -7.23
C GLU A 251 24.83 20.38 -6.01
N TYR A 252 24.89 21.43 -5.20
CA TYR A 252 24.09 21.63 -3.99
C TYR A 252 23.21 22.88 -4.06
N ALA A 253 23.24 23.60 -5.18
CA ALA A 253 22.43 24.76 -5.43
C ALA A 253 21.03 24.36 -5.92
N VAL A 254 20.09 25.30 -5.81
CA VAL A 254 18.75 25.15 -6.36
C VAL A 254 18.87 24.88 -7.88
N PRO A 255 18.21 23.82 -8.41
CA PRO A 255 18.25 23.54 -9.84
C PRO A 255 17.58 24.66 -10.63
N THR A 256 18.04 24.86 -11.86
CA THR A 256 17.49 25.88 -12.78
C THR A 256 16.66 25.22 -13.87
N THR A 257 15.71 25.97 -14.44
CA THR A 257 15.02 25.60 -15.67
C THR A 257 16.00 25.57 -16.86
N PRO A 258 15.62 25.02 -18.03
CA PRO A 258 16.42 25.08 -19.24
C PRO A 258 16.81 26.52 -19.66
N GLU A 259 15.97 27.51 -19.31
CA GLU A 259 16.21 28.93 -19.56
C GLU A 259 17.19 29.57 -18.56
N GLY A 260 17.56 28.85 -17.50
CA GLY A 260 18.50 29.29 -16.47
C GLY A 260 17.86 29.94 -15.25
N ASP A 261 16.53 29.97 -15.16
CA ASP A 261 15.82 30.55 -14.01
C ASP A 261 15.81 29.55 -12.82
N PRO A 262 16.02 29.99 -11.56
CA PRO A 262 15.91 29.12 -10.40
C PRO A 262 14.51 28.52 -10.27
N ILE A 263 14.44 27.21 -10.06
CA ILE A 263 13.18 26.51 -9.79
C ILE A 263 12.72 26.83 -8.37
N ASP A 264 11.42 27.06 -8.20
CA ASP A 264 10.84 27.24 -6.87
C ASP A 264 10.88 25.91 -6.09
N VAL A 265 11.51 25.92 -4.92
CA VAL A 265 11.76 24.73 -4.10
C VAL A 265 11.19 24.91 -2.70
N TYR A 266 10.78 23.79 -2.09
CA TYR A 266 10.32 23.81 -0.71
C TYR A 266 11.50 24.15 0.24
N PRO A 267 11.32 25.08 1.19
CA PRO A 267 12.40 25.51 2.11
C PRO A 267 13.08 24.38 2.88
N GLU A 268 12.33 23.32 3.21
CA GLU A 268 12.76 22.16 3.99
C GLU A 268 13.67 21.17 3.25
N LEU A 269 13.84 21.31 1.94
CA LEU A 269 14.67 20.38 1.16
C LEU A 269 16.16 20.53 1.47
N GLY A 270 16.58 21.66 2.06
CA GLY A 270 17.94 21.88 2.52
C GLY A 270 18.89 22.51 1.50
N PHE A 271 18.36 23.09 0.42
CA PHE A 271 19.16 23.87 -0.56
C PHE A 271 19.77 25.14 0.05
N ASP A 272 19.08 25.77 1.01
CA ASP A 272 19.56 26.94 1.76
C ASP A 272 20.79 26.64 2.64
N LYS A 273 20.99 25.35 2.98
CA LYS A 273 22.08 24.83 3.82
C LYS A 273 23.08 23.99 3.03
N CYS A 274 22.94 23.87 1.72
CA CYS A 274 23.71 22.97 0.86
C CYS A 274 23.66 21.48 1.30
N ALA A 275 22.55 21.08 1.92
CA ALA A 275 22.31 19.70 2.36
C ALA A 275 21.78 18.83 1.21
N ALA A 276 20.92 19.40 0.36
CA ALA A 276 20.40 18.76 -0.84
C ALA A 276 21.45 18.68 -1.94
N GLN A 277 21.55 17.54 -2.61
CA GLN A 277 22.42 17.36 -3.77
C GLN A 277 21.58 17.12 -5.04
N VAL A 278 22.00 17.69 -6.17
CA VAL A 278 21.43 17.48 -7.51
C VAL A 278 22.46 16.77 -8.37
N LYS A 279 22.12 15.58 -8.88
CA LYS A 279 22.99 14.75 -9.73
C LYS A 279 22.35 14.57 -11.11
N GLN A 280 23.04 15.02 -12.15
CA GLN A 280 22.53 14.95 -13.52
C GLN A 280 22.35 13.50 -13.99
N THR A 281 21.37 13.27 -14.87
CA THR A 281 21.03 11.94 -15.40
C THR A 281 21.19 11.87 -16.92
N ASP A 282 22.38 12.18 -17.43
CA ASP A 282 22.60 12.31 -18.88
C ASP A 282 23.09 11.01 -19.54
N ASP A 283 23.60 10.04 -18.77
CA ASP A 283 24.35 8.88 -19.26
C ASP A 283 23.49 7.61 -19.43
N PHE A 284 22.35 7.70 -20.13
CA PHE A 284 21.51 6.53 -20.42
C PHE A 284 22.18 5.58 -21.41
N VAL A 285 22.35 4.31 -21.01
CA VAL A 285 22.88 3.24 -21.87
C VAL A 285 21.73 2.47 -22.51
N ARG A 286 21.73 2.38 -23.83
CA ARG A 286 20.76 1.56 -24.57
C ARG A 286 21.01 0.07 -24.29
N LYS A 287 20.03 -0.61 -23.67
CA LYS A 287 20.09 -2.06 -23.38
C LYS A 287 19.62 -2.88 -24.57
N ASN A 288 18.55 -2.43 -25.22
CA ASN A 288 17.98 -3.04 -26.42
C ASN A 288 17.16 -1.99 -27.21
N ASP A 289 16.41 -2.42 -28.21
CA ASP A 289 15.59 -1.50 -29.03
C ASP A 289 14.42 -0.85 -28.28
N MET A 290 14.03 -1.40 -27.13
CA MET A 290 12.84 -1.02 -26.36
C MET A 290 13.18 -0.45 -24.97
N GLN A 291 14.44 -0.47 -24.54
CA GLN A 291 14.89 -0.04 -23.22
C GLN A 291 16.24 0.67 -23.27
N SER A 292 16.31 1.79 -22.55
CA SER A 292 17.55 2.44 -22.13
C SER A 292 17.56 2.59 -20.62
N SER A 293 18.73 2.47 -20.01
CA SER A 293 18.88 2.37 -18.56
C SER A 293 20.03 3.23 -18.07
N LEU A 294 19.83 3.92 -16.96
CA LEU A 294 20.86 4.60 -16.18
C LEU A 294 20.97 3.90 -14.83
N VAL A 295 22.19 3.55 -14.42
CA VAL A 295 22.46 2.96 -13.11
C VAL A 295 23.54 3.80 -12.43
N ILE A 296 23.25 4.28 -11.23
CA ILE A 296 24.17 5.05 -10.39
C ILE A 296 24.35 4.27 -9.09
N SER A 297 25.54 3.69 -8.92
CA SER A 297 25.87 2.83 -7.77
C SER A 297 26.71 3.55 -6.73
N ASN A 298 26.72 3.02 -5.50
CA ASN A 298 27.44 3.58 -4.35
C ASN A 298 26.99 5.01 -4.00
N GLU A 299 25.70 5.28 -4.17
CA GLU A 299 25.11 6.54 -3.77
C GLU A 299 24.91 6.56 -2.26
N THR A 300 25.04 7.73 -1.64
CA THR A 300 24.79 7.89 -0.20
C THR A 300 23.92 9.11 0.04
N VAL A 301 22.85 8.94 0.82
CA VAL A 301 22.03 10.05 1.31
C VAL A 301 22.23 10.20 2.82
N GLY A 302 22.59 11.42 3.24
CA GLY A 302 22.78 11.76 4.64
C GLY A 302 21.47 11.79 5.43
N LEU A 303 21.57 11.83 6.76
CA LEU A 303 20.41 11.92 7.64
C LEU A 303 19.58 13.18 7.33
N ALA A 304 18.26 13.01 7.21
CA ALA A 304 17.31 14.07 6.86
C ALA A 304 17.75 14.91 5.65
N SER A 305 18.49 14.29 4.72
CA SER A 305 19.03 14.94 3.52
C SER A 305 18.39 14.35 2.27
N TRP A 306 18.60 15.05 1.15
CA TRP A 306 18.00 14.71 -0.13
C TRP A 306 19.05 14.59 -1.22
N ASN A 307 18.91 13.55 -2.05
CA ASN A 307 19.55 13.49 -3.36
C ASN A 307 18.47 13.58 -4.43
N PHE A 308 18.65 14.48 -5.39
CA PHE A 308 17.73 14.76 -6.48
C PHE A 308 18.36 14.43 -7.83
N TYR A 309 17.56 13.84 -8.69
CA TYR A 309 17.96 13.40 -10.02
C TYR A 309 16.98 14.00 -11.04
N PRO A 310 17.33 15.13 -11.69
CA PRO A 310 16.50 15.72 -12.74
C PRO A 310 16.46 14.76 -13.92
N LEU A 311 15.26 14.39 -14.36
CA LEU A 311 15.00 13.44 -15.43
C LEU A 311 14.12 14.09 -16.49
N GLN A 312 14.62 14.20 -17.71
CA GLN A 312 13.78 14.61 -18.84
C GLN A 312 12.93 13.44 -19.32
N ILE A 313 11.61 13.63 -19.43
CA ILE A 313 10.66 12.64 -19.96
C ILE A 313 10.05 13.19 -21.25
N SER A 314 10.11 12.41 -22.31
CA SER A 314 9.60 12.72 -23.66
C SER A 314 8.57 11.71 -24.12
N ASN A 315 7.76 12.07 -25.13
CA ASN A 315 6.66 11.20 -25.62
C ASN A 315 7.10 9.90 -26.30
N ASP A 316 8.38 9.70 -26.57
CA ASP A 316 8.94 8.42 -27.04
C ASP A 316 9.09 7.39 -25.91
N THR A 317 9.08 7.84 -24.65
CA THR A 317 9.17 7.00 -23.45
C THR A 317 7.76 6.65 -22.96
N TRP A 318 7.32 5.43 -23.24
CA TRP A 318 6.02 4.93 -22.81
C TRP A 318 5.95 4.73 -21.30
N GLU A 319 7.02 4.23 -20.72
CA GLU A 319 7.11 3.90 -19.31
C GLU A 319 8.48 4.28 -18.77
N THR A 320 8.49 4.95 -17.63
CA THR A 320 9.69 5.23 -16.86
C THR A 320 9.60 4.45 -15.55
N VAL A 321 10.59 3.63 -15.27
CA VAL A 321 10.71 2.87 -14.02
C VAL A 321 11.91 3.41 -13.27
N VAL A 322 11.72 3.80 -12.02
CA VAL A 322 12.77 4.27 -11.13
C VAL A 322 12.82 3.31 -9.96
N ALA A 323 13.98 2.72 -9.70
CA ALA A 323 14.17 1.86 -8.54
C ALA A 323 15.39 2.27 -7.73
N VAL A 324 15.30 2.04 -6.43
CA VAL A 324 16.39 2.24 -5.47
C VAL A 324 16.59 0.92 -4.75
N GLU A 325 17.74 0.30 -4.97
CA GLU A 325 18.20 -0.88 -4.25
C GLU A 325 19.05 -0.42 -3.06
N CYS A 326 18.74 -0.89 -1.85
CA CYS A 326 19.45 -0.41 -0.67
C CYS A 326 20.65 -1.31 -0.32
N ASP A 327 21.85 -0.75 -0.32
CA ASP A 327 23.10 -1.50 -0.14
C ASP A 327 23.40 -1.80 1.35
N ASN A 328 22.92 -0.95 2.27
CA ASN A 328 23.23 -1.03 3.71
C ASN A 328 22.00 -1.00 4.61
N CYS A 329 20.82 -1.33 4.07
CA CYS A 329 19.63 -1.54 4.86
C CYS A 329 19.67 -2.96 5.43
N ASP A 330 19.89 -3.10 6.73
CA ASP A 330 19.87 -4.42 7.39
C ASP A 330 18.49 -5.08 7.23
N ASP A 331 18.43 -6.15 6.42
CA ASP A 331 17.38 -7.17 6.45
C ASP A 331 17.63 -8.14 7.61
N SER A 332 17.98 -7.65 8.81
CA SER A 332 18.31 -8.51 9.95
C SER A 332 17.09 -9.34 10.35
N SER A 333 17.06 -10.56 9.82
CA SER A 333 16.07 -11.61 10.01
C SER A 333 16.27 -12.36 11.33
N ASP A 334 17.01 -11.79 12.28
CA ASP A 334 17.11 -12.32 13.63
C ASP A 334 15.76 -12.14 14.35
N GLY A 335 14.99 -13.23 14.34
CA GLY A 335 13.57 -13.34 14.66
C GLY A 335 13.21 -13.15 16.13
N ASN A 336 13.70 -12.10 16.82
CA ASN A 336 13.36 -11.91 18.23
C ASN A 336 13.11 -10.48 18.71
N ASN A 337 13.06 -9.47 17.84
CA ASN A 337 12.72 -8.11 18.25
C ASN A 337 11.38 -7.63 17.65
N GLN A 338 10.39 -7.48 18.53
CA GLN A 338 8.98 -7.21 18.23
C GLN A 338 8.67 -5.74 17.88
N TYR A 339 9.69 -4.93 17.55
CA TYR A 339 9.57 -3.50 17.24
C TYR A 339 10.31 -3.16 15.93
N ARG A 340 9.84 -3.71 14.79
CA ARG A 340 10.42 -3.51 13.43
C ARG A 340 10.03 -2.19 12.75
N TYR A 341 9.48 -1.21 13.45
CA TYR A 341 8.90 -0.01 12.83
C TYR A 341 9.90 1.14 12.52
N MET A 342 11.20 0.91 12.65
CA MET A 342 12.21 1.99 12.56
C MET A 342 13.43 1.65 11.69
N SER A 343 13.31 0.70 10.75
CA SER A 343 14.42 0.38 9.84
C SER A 343 14.81 1.61 9.00
N THR A 344 16.12 1.82 8.87
CA THR A 344 16.75 2.73 7.91
C THR A 344 16.42 2.24 6.50
N TYR A 345 15.57 2.93 5.76
CA TYR A 345 15.37 2.68 4.32
C TYR A 345 15.26 4.00 3.55
N PRO A 346 15.65 4.01 2.26
CA PRO A 346 15.46 5.18 1.41
C PRO A 346 13.98 5.30 1.05
N VAL A 347 13.48 6.54 1.02
CA VAL A 347 12.16 6.87 0.48
C VAL A 347 12.35 7.43 -0.91
N LEU A 348 11.68 6.83 -1.88
CA LEU A 348 11.71 7.24 -3.28
C LEU A 348 10.47 8.08 -3.58
N THR A 349 10.67 9.27 -4.15
CA THR A 349 9.60 10.18 -4.58
C THR A 349 9.90 10.78 -5.95
N MET A 350 8.87 11.29 -6.61
CA MET A 350 8.99 11.89 -7.93
C MET A 350 7.97 13.03 -8.12
N LYS A 351 8.39 14.13 -8.76
CA LYS A 351 7.54 15.29 -9.04
C LYS A 351 7.86 15.96 -10.38
N TYR A 352 6.82 16.46 -11.04
CA TYR A 352 6.95 17.21 -12.29
C TYR A 352 7.36 18.66 -12.03
N GLY A 353 8.40 19.13 -12.71
CA GLY A 353 8.85 20.53 -12.77
C GLY A 353 9.64 21.04 -11.56
N ALA A 354 9.62 20.34 -10.43
CA ALA A 354 10.37 20.73 -9.24
C ALA A 354 10.82 19.52 -8.39
N PRO A 355 11.90 19.64 -7.60
CA PRO A 355 12.30 18.65 -6.61
C PRO A 355 11.14 18.25 -5.67
N PRO A 356 10.87 16.95 -5.46
CA PRO A 356 9.83 16.50 -4.55
C PRO A 356 10.21 16.72 -3.08
N GLY A 357 9.23 17.06 -2.25
CA GLY A 357 9.34 17.04 -0.78
C GLY A 357 8.61 15.86 -0.14
N MET A 358 8.42 15.89 1.17
CA MET A 358 7.68 14.87 1.94
C MET A 358 6.48 15.42 2.70
N GLN A 359 6.31 16.74 2.78
CA GLN A 359 5.28 17.31 3.63
C GLN A 359 3.91 17.35 2.92
N TRP A 360 2.87 17.46 3.73
CA TRP A 360 1.54 17.83 3.27
C TRP A 360 1.32 19.32 3.52
N LYS A 361 1.17 20.09 2.45
CA LYS A 361 1.05 21.54 2.51
C LYS A 361 0.01 22.04 1.51
N ASP A 362 -0.78 23.03 1.92
CA ASP A 362 -1.80 23.65 1.09
C ASP A 362 -2.81 22.66 0.45
N GLY A 363 -3.06 21.53 1.12
CA GLY A 363 -4.02 20.52 0.68
C GLY A 363 -3.49 19.50 -0.34
N ALA A 364 -2.17 19.44 -0.55
CA ALA A 364 -1.52 18.43 -1.39
C ALA A 364 -0.18 17.98 -0.80
N TYR A 365 0.31 16.82 -1.26
CA TYR A 365 1.68 16.40 -0.97
C TYR A 365 2.68 17.15 -1.87
N GLU A 366 3.88 17.34 -1.35
CA GLU A 366 5.02 17.92 -2.07
C GLU A 366 5.66 16.98 -3.10
N TYR A 367 5.06 15.82 -3.36
CA TYR A 367 5.43 14.87 -4.40
C TYR A 367 4.21 14.53 -5.25
N ASP A 368 4.43 14.08 -6.50
CA ASP A 368 3.35 13.60 -7.36
C ASP A 368 3.23 12.06 -7.27
N ILE A 369 4.35 11.36 -7.05
CA ILE A 369 4.44 9.91 -6.91
C ILE A 369 5.41 9.57 -5.78
N ARG A 370 5.10 8.54 -4.99
CA ARG A 370 5.98 7.99 -3.94
C ARG A 370 5.95 6.47 -3.96
N SER A 371 7.03 5.84 -3.52
CA SER A 371 7.00 4.44 -3.14
C SER A 371 6.26 4.26 -1.81
N TYR A 372 5.60 3.11 -1.63
CA TYR A 372 4.86 2.78 -0.41
C TYR A 372 5.43 1.55 0.31
N SER A 373 6.62 1.07 -0.10
CA SER A 373 7.25 -0.06 0.58
C SER A 373 7.78 0.36 1.94
N SER A 374 7.54 -0.47 2.96
CA SER A 374 8.00 -0.26 4.34
C SER A 374 9.32 -0.97 4.66
N SER A 375 9.97 -1.58 3.66
CA SER A 375 11.27 -2.26 3.80
C SER A 375 12.05 -2.29 2.49
N GLY A 376 13.38 -2.26 2.59
CA GLY A 376 14.31 -2.56 1.49
C GLY A 376 14.13 -1.70 0.25
N ASP A 377 14.20 -2.36 -0.90
CA ASP A 377 14.19 -1.77 -2.23
C ASP A 377 12.87 -1.05 -2.55
N GLN A 378 12.99 0.08 -3.23
CA GLN A 378 11.88 0.94 -3.60
C GLN A 378 11.75 1.01 -5.11
N GLN A 379 10.51 1.10 -5.60
CA GLN A 379 10.25 1.29 -7.03
C GLN A 379 9.07 2.22 -7.26
N ILE A 380 9.18 3.05 -8.29
CA ILE A 380 8.11 3.88 -8.84
C ILE A 380 8.04 3.64 -10.35
N THR A 381 6.82 3.55 -10.86
CA THR A 381 6.55 3.43 -12.30
C THR A 381 5.66 4.59 -12.75
N LEU A 382 6.08 5.30 -13.80
CA LEU A 382 5.32 6.35 -14.47
C LEU A 382 5.07 5.92 -15.93
N ARG A 383 3.79 5.70 -16.27
CA ARG A 383 3.37 5.27 -17.62
C ARG A 383 2.58 6.36 -18.32
N GLN A 384 2.65 6.40 -19.64
CA GLN A 384 1.92 7.35 -20.50
C GLN A 384 0.39 7.26 -20.38
N ASP A 385 -0.16 6.09 -20.04
CA ASP A 385 -1.58 5.89 -19.78
C ASP A 385 -2.03 6.38 -18.39
N SER A 386 -1.10 6.79 -17.53
CA SER A 386 -1.39 7.38 -16.23
C SER A 386 -1.87 8.82 -16.37
N ASN A 387 -2.90 9.20 -15.59
CA ASN A 387 -3.33 10.59 -15.47
C ASN A 387 -2.27 11.55 -14.86
N LYS A 388 -1.18 10.99 -14.30
CA LYS A 388 -0.03 11.75 -13.78
C LYS A 388 1.04 12.02 -14.84
N TYR A 389 1.01 11.33 -15.97
CA TYR A 389 2.03 11.48 -17.01
C TYR A 389 2.02 12.90 -17.60
N ARG A 390 3.22 13.46 -17.72
CA ARG A 390 3.48 14.76 -18.33
C ARG A 390 4.83 14.70 -19.02
N GLU A 391 4.87 15.17 -20.26
CA GLU A 391 6.13 15.45 -20.93
C GLU A 391 6.82 16.65 -20.28
N GLY A 392 8.13 16.57 -20.13
CA GLY A 392 8.96 17.64 -19.58
C GLY A 392 9.92 17.16 -18.49
N GLN A 393 10.39 18.11 -17.70
CA GLN A 393 11.36 17.86 -16.65
C GLN A 393 10.69 17.31 -15.39
N TRP A 394 11.16 16.16 -14.94
CA TRP A 394 10.80 15.55 -13.67
C TRP A 394 11.99 15.56 -12.73
N PHE A 395 11.73 15.45 -11.43
CA PHE A 395 12.76 15.23 -10.43
C PHE A 395 12.43 13.98 -9.65
N VAL A 396 13.38 13.04 -9.62
CA VAL A 396 13.38 11.92 -8.68
C VAL A 396 14.07 12.39 -7.41
N GLY A 397 13.45 12.17 -6.26
CA GLY A 397 14.02 12.44 -4.94
C GLY A 397 14.24 11.15 -4.17
N VAL A 398 15.43 11.02 -3.58
CA VAL A 398 15.75 9.97 -2.61
C VAL A 398 16.06 10.62 -1.28
N HIS A 399 15.35 10.21 -0.24
CA HIS A 399 15.43 10.76 1.12
C HIS A 399 15.67 9.65 2.14
N SER A 400 16.54 9.87 3.12
CA SER A 400 16.67 8.94 4.26
C SER A 400 15.46 9.04 5.18
N SER A 401 14.82 7.95 5.58
CA SER A 401 13.74 7.99 6.61
C SER A 401 14.13 8.85 7.83
N PHE A 402 13.16 9.54 8.44
CA PHE A 402 13.39 10.35 9.65
C PHE A 402 13.88 9.54 10.86
N SER A 403 13.65 8.22 10.83
CA SER A 403 14.16 7.29 11.85
C SER A 403 15.58 6.79 11.57
N ALA A 404 16.21 7.25 10.48
CA ALA A 404 17.53 6.78 10.11
C ALA A 404 18.58 7.14 11.16
N SER A 405 19.34 6.15 11.63
CA SER A 405 20.44 6.32 12.58
C SER A 405 21.80 6.51 11.90
N ALA A 406 21.90 6.16 10.62
CA ALA A 406 23.09 6.30 9.79
C ALA A 406 22.72 6.73 8.34
N PRO A 407 23.68 7.28 7.57
CA PRO A 407 23.49 7.50 6.14
C PRO A 407 23.10 6.22 5.39
N VAL A 408 22.19 6.34 4.43
CA VAL A 408 21.72 5.22 3.62
C VAL A 408 22.54 5.16 2.34
N SER A 409 23.12 3.99 2.06
CA SER A 409 23.85 3.68 0.82
C SER A 409 22.93 2.91 -0.12
N TYR A 410 22.93 3.26 -1.39
CA TYR A 410 21.99 2.68 -2.35
C TYR A 410 22.51 2.71 -3.79
N THR A 411 21.87 1.90 -4.63
CA THR A 411 21.99 1.93 -6.08
C THR A 411 20.68 2.43 -6.70
N LEU A 412 20.75 3.51 -7.48
CA LEU A 412 19.60 4.04 -8.24
C LEU A 412 19.63 3.48 -9.66
N SER A 413 18.52 2.91 -10.11
CA SER A 413 18.28 2.59 -11.51
C SER A 413 17.11 3.40 -12.06
N ILE A 414 17.27 3.90 -13.28
CA ILE A 414 16.21 4.55 -14.05
C ILE A 414 16.15 3.88 -15.41
N ASP A 415 15.04 3.21 -15.68
CA ASP A 415 14.75 2.60 -16.97
C ASP A 415 13.73 3.44 -17.73
N ARG A 416 14.07 3.77 -18.98
CA ARG A 416 13.15 4.35 -19.96
C ARG A 416 12.79 3.27 -20.96
N ASN A 417 11.53 2.90 -20.95
CA ASN A 417 10.99 1.83 -21.75
C ASN A 417 10.02 2.38 -22.79
N SER A 418 10.19 1.96 -24.04
CA SER A 418 9.17 2.18 -25.07
C SER A 418 8.02 1.20 -24.96
N CYS A 419 8.16 0.11 -24.19
CA CYS A 419 7.14 -0.93 -24.01
C CYS A 419 7.13 -1.42 -22.56
N PRO A 420 6.06 -2.08 -22.11
CA PRO A 420 5.95 -2.53 -20.71
C PRO A 420 7.21 -3.27 -20.23
N ASN A 421 7.83 -2.76 -19.17
CA ASN A 421 9.10 -3.19 -18.56
C ASN A 421 10.25 -3.46 -19.55
N GLY A 422 10.30 -2.76 -20.69
CA GLY A 422 11.32 -3.01 -21.72
C GLY A 422 11.25 -4.44 -22.28
N CYS A 423 10.07 -5.06 -22.23
CA CYS A 423 9.84 -6.47 -22.49
C CYS A 423 10.74 -7.40 -21.65
N SER A 424 11.11 -6.98 -20.44
CA SER A 424 11.96 -7.68 -19.47
C SER A 424 13.28 -8.20 -20.05
N GLY A 425 13.80 -7.55 -21.10
CA GLY A 425 14.97 -8.01 -21.85
C GLY A 425 14.78 -9.31 -22.64
N ARG A 426 13.56 -9.86 -22.68
CA ARG A 426 13.18 -11.15 -23.30
C ARG A 426 12.17 -10.97 -24.45
N GLY A 427 11.88 -9.72 -24.84
CA GLY A 427 11.11 -9.39 -26.03
C GLY A 427 11.95 -9.41 -27.32
N LEU A 428 11.31 -9.80 -28.41
CA LEU A 428 11.83 -9.73 -29.78
C LEU A 428 11.47 -8.41 -30.45
N SER A 429 10.26 -7.91 -30.21
CA SER A 429 9.75 -6.64 -30.73
C SER A 429 8.60 -6.16 -29.87
N CYS A 430 8.13 -4.95 -30.12
CA CYS A 430 6.95 -4.41 -29.46
C CYS A 430 5.92 -3.95 -30.48
N ASN A 431 4.71 -4.50 -30.35
CA ASN A 431 3.59 -4.15 -31.20
C ASN A 431 2.85 -2.98 -30.56
N VAL A 432 2.77 -1.88 -31.31
CA VAL A 432 2.03 -0.69 -30.93
C VAL A 432 0.75 -0.65 -31.74
N THR A 433 -0.39 -0.65 -31.06
CA THR A 433 -1.70 -0.49 -31.71
C THR A 433 -2.19 0.92 -31.42
N ALA A 434 -2.24 1.74 -32.47
CA ALA A 434 -2.68 3.13 -32.37
C ALA A 434 -4.12 3.21 -31.85
N GLY A 435 -4.33 4.02 -30.82
CA GLY A 435 -5.66 4.31 -30.30
C GLY A 435 -6.53 5.05 -31.32
N ASN A 436 -7.82 4.74 -31.37
CA ASN A 436 -8.78 5.35 -32.31
C ASN A 436 -9.46 6.62 -31.75
N GLY A 437 -8.87 7.28 -30.75
CA GLY A 437 -9.40 8.48 -30.09
C GLY A 437 -10.42 8.20 -28.97
N THR A 438 -11.02 7.01 -28.94
CA THR A 438 -11.85 6.51 -27.82
C THR A 438 -11.15 5.48 -26.96
N GLU A 439 -10.17 4.75 -27.51
CA GLU A 439 -9.35 3.79 -26.78
C GLU A 439 -7.89 4.28 -26.72
N PRO A 440 -7.21 4.11 -25.57
CA PRO A 440 -5.80 4.45 -25.44
C PRO A 440 -4.95 3.58 -26.36
N GLU A 441 -3.78 4.10 -26.74
CA GLU A 441 -2.75 3.32 -27.42
C GLU A 441 -2.38 2.10 -26.56
N THR A 442 -2.32 0.92 -27.16
CA THR A 442 -1.91 -0.31 -26.47
C THR A 442 -0.57 -0.79 -27.00
N ARG A 443 0.30 -1.21 -26.07
CA ARG A 443 1.64 -1.72 -26.37
C ARG A 443 1.78 -3.12 -25.82
N GLN A 444 2.20 -4.06 -26.67
CA GLN A 444 2.33 -5.47 -26.31
C GLN A 444 3.66 -6.03 -26.80
N CYS A 445 4.41 -6.67 -25.90
CA CYS A 445 5.66 -7.30 -26.24
C CYS A 445 5.46 -8.62 -27.00
N VAL A 446 6.27 -8.83 -28.04
CA VAL A 446 6.40 -10.12 -28.71
C VAL A 446 7.52 -10.88 -28.02
N CYS A 447 7.18 -11.90 -27.24
CA CYS A 447 8.15 -12.59 -26.39
C CYS A 447 8.98 -13.64 -27.13
N GLN A 448 10.23 -13.83 -26.69
CA GLN A 448 11.02 -14.99 -27.04
C GLN A 448 10.30 -16.29 -26.63
N LYS A 449 10.62 -17.40 -27.32
CA LYS A 449 9.98 -18.69 -27.08
C LYS A 449 10.15 -19.13 -25.61
N GLY A 450 9.04 -19.43 -24.94
CA GLY A 450 9.02 -19.84 -23.54
C GLY A 450 8.58 -18.74 -22.57
N TYR A 451 8.64 -17.47 -23.00
CA TYR A 451 8.22 -16.32 -22.21
C TYR A 451 6.84 -15.80 -22.62
N PHE A 452 6.14 -15.20 -21.67
CA PHE A 452 4.81 -14.63 -21.85
C PHE A 452 4.53 -13.52 -20.82
N LYS A 453 3.28 -13.04 -20.80
CA LYS A 453 2.81 -11.74 -20.29
C LYS A 453 3.05 -10.61 -21.29
N ASP A 454 2.38 -9.49 -21.05
CA ASP A 454 2.44 -8.32 -21.92
C ASP A 454 3.83 -7.66 -21.94
N ASP A 455 4.68 -8.00 -20.95
CA ASP A 455 6.06 -7.55 -20.79
C ASP A 455 7.10 -8.69 -20.87
N CYS A 456 6.71 -9.92 -21.19
CA CYS A 456 7.62 -11.09 -21.24
C CYS A 456 8.34 -11.42 -19.91
N SER A 457 7.82 -10.96 -18.78
CA SER A 457 8.42 -11.19 -17.45
C SER A 457 8.26 -12.61 -16.93
N ALA A 458 7.28 -13.39 -17.44
CA ALA A 458 7.01 -14.73 -16.95
C ALA A 458 7.46 -15.81 -17.93
N ASP A 459 7.97 -16.90 -17.40
CA ASP A 459 8.11 -18.18 -18.07
C ASP A 459 7.25 -19.25 -17.40
N ALA A 460 7.04 -20.35 -18.11
CA ALA A 460 6.20 -21.45 -17.63
C ALA A 460 6.99 -22.73 -17.76
N ARG A 461 7.16 -23.40 -16.63
CA ARG A 461 7.78 -24.72 -16.59
C ARG A 461 6.89 -25.74 -17.28
N LYS A 462 7.46 -26.54 -18.16
CA LYS A 462 6.69 -27.60 -18.81
C LYS A 462 6.48 -28.73 -17.82
N LEU A 463 5.25 -29.24 -17.79
CA LEU A 463 4.91 -30.46 -17.09
C LEU A 463 4.80 -31.60 -18.11
N ASP A 464 5.22 -32.79 -17.68
CA ASP A 464 5.03 -34.04 -18.40
C ASP A 464 3.98 -34.90 -17.67
N TYR A 465 3.31 -35.79 -18.41
CA TYR A 465 2.28 -36.63 -17.81
C TYR A 465 2.88 -37.63 -16.82
N GLY A 466 2.37 -37.66 -15.59
CA GLY A 466 2.81 -38.58 -14.53
C GLY A 466 4.12 -38.18 -13.85
N GLU A 467 4.71 -37.03 -14.19
CA GLU A 467 5.86 -36.47 -13.49
C GLU A 467 5.43 -35.31 -12.59
N ALA A 468 5.77 -35.40 -11.31
CA ALA A 468 5.49 -34.35 -10.34
C ALA A 468 6.62 -33.31 -10.35
N LEU A 469 6.25 -32.04 -10.53
CA LEU A 469 7.12 -30.89 -10.34
C LEU A 469 7.05 -30.43 -8.89
N THR A 470 8.18 -30.41 -8.19
CA THR A 470 8.31 -29.84 -6.85
C THR A 470 9.21 -28.61 -6.89
N ASP A 471 8.77 -27.51 -6.30
CA ASP A 471 9.57 -26.29 -6.19
C ASP A 471 9.11 -25.36 -5.06
N VAL A 472 9.76 -24.20 -4.93
CA VAL A 472 9.53 -23.16 -3.92
C VAL A 472 9.14 -21.84 -4.59
N ILE A 473 8.16 -21.15 -4.01
CA ILE A 473 7.86 -19.75 -4.34
C ILE A 473 8.58 -18.87 -3.31
N GLU A 474 9.76 -18.34 -3.64
CA GLU A 474 10.61 -17.57 -2.70
C GLU A 474 10.22 -16.09 -2.59
N ASP A 475 10.13 -15.38 -3.72
CA ASP A 475 9.69 -13.98 -3.80
C ASP A 475 8.75 -13.82 -5.00
N GLY A 476 7.45 -13.87 -4.74
CA GLY A 476 6.45 -13.77 -5.79
C GLY A 476 5.07 -14.27 -5.38
N TYR A 477 4.09 -13.81 -6.12
CA TYR A 477 2.70 -14.26 -5.94
C TYR A 477 2.38 -15.50 -6.77
N TYR A 478 3.07 -15.74 -7.87
CA TYR A 478 2.70 -16.76 -8.85
C TYR A 478 3.92 -17.52 -9.34
N GLU A 479 3.77 -18.83 -9.45
CA GLU A 479 4.67 -19.68 -10.24
C GLU A 479 3.85 -20.37 -11.34
N TYR A 480 4.30 -20.24 -12.58
CA TYR A 480 3.54 -20.67 -13.76
C TYR A 480 4.09 -21.95 -14.36
N PHE A 481 3.19 -22.75 -14.91
CA PHE A 481 3.53 -23.98 -15.60
C PHE A 481 2.64 -24.21 -16.82
N GLN A 482 3.15 -24.98 -17.77
CA GLN A 482 2.48 -25.34 -19.00
C GLN A 482 2.13 -26.82 -18.95
N LEU A 483 0.85 -27.13 -19.14
CA LEU A 483 0.40 -28.52 -19.25
C LEU A 483 0.90 -29.13 -20.58
N PRO A 484 1.02 -30.46 -20.67
CA PRO A 484 1.26 -31.14 -21.93
C PRO A 484 0.26 -30.70 -23.01
N THR A 485 0.72 -30.51 -24.24
CA THR A 485 -0.13 -30.06 -25.35
C THR A 485 -1.23 -31.09 -25.63
N ILE A 486 -2.49 -30.67 -25.55
CA ILE A 486 -3.64 -31.51 -25.90
C ILE A 486 -3.85 -31.40 -27.40
N SER A 487 -3.65 -32.51 -28.12
CA SER A 487 -3.92 -32.58 -29.56
C SER A 487 -5.42 -32.72 -29.85
N ALA A 488 -5.87 -32.28 -31.02
CA ALA A 488 -7.23 -32.50 -31.51
C ALA A 488 -7.69 -33.96 -31.43
N LYS A 489 -6.77 -34.93 -31.66
CA LYS A 489 -7.05 -36.37 -31.51
C LYS A 489 -7.27 -36.81 -30.07
N GLN A 490 -6.70 -36.11 -29.09
CA GLN A 490 -6.89 -36.40 -27.66
C GLN A 490 -8.14 -35.69 -27.14
N ALA A 491 -8.40 -34.47 -27.59
CA ALA A 491 -9.61 -33.73 -27.26
C ALA A 491 -10.89 -34.41 -27.76
N SER A 492 -10.81 -35.20 -28.84
CA SER A 492 -11.93 -35.97 -29.38
C SER A 492 -12.10 -37.37 -28.76
N ARG A 493 -11.35 -37.71 -27.72
CA ARG A 493 -11.36 -39.04 -27.07
C ARG A 493 -11.86 -38.95 -25.63
N ASN A 494 -12.18 -40.10 -25.06
CA ASN A 494 -12.53 -40.25 -23.64
C ASN A 494 -11.28 -40.18 -22.74
N ILE A 495 -10.64 -39.02 -22.73
CA ILE A 495 -9.48 -38.72 -21.89
C ILE A 495 -9.86 -37.59 -20.94
N ASP A 496 -9.59 -37.78 -19.66
CA ASP A 496 -9.69 -36.75 -18.64
C ASP A 496 -8.28 -36.34 -18.18
N ILE A 497 -8.12 -35.08 -17.79
CA ILE A 497 -6.86 -34.59 -17.22
C ILE A 497 -7.12 -34.22 -15.76
N LYS A 498 -6.31 -34.80 -14.87
CA LYS A 498 -6.29 -34.48 -13.44
C LYS A 498 -5.02 -33.68 -13.15
N LEU A 499 -5.19 -32.43 -12.75
CA LEU A 499 -4.08 -31.61 -12.27
C LEU A 499 -4.08 -31.63 -10.75
N ARG A 500 -3.10 -32.30 -10.15
CA ARG A 500 -2.95 -32.46 -8.71
C ARG A 500 -1.96 -31.45 -8.17
N ALA A 501 -2.26 -30.87 -7.01
CA ALA A 501 -1.33 -29.98 -6.32
C ALA A 501 -1.40 -30.12 -4.80
N SER A 502 -0.27 -29.88 -4.15
CA SER A 502 -0.12 -29.78 -2.69
C SER A 502 0.94 -28.72 -2.35
N TYR A 503 0.98 -28.28 -1.09
CA TYR A 503 1.98 -27.33 -0.60
C TYR A 503 2.44 -27.65 0.82
N SER A 504 3.63 -27.17 1.20
CA SER A 504 4.20 -27.28 2.55
C SER A 504 5.07 -26.07 2.93
N GLY A 505 5.15 -25.76 4.23
CA GLY A 505 6.01 -24.71 4.79
C GLY A 505 5.30 -23.80 5.81
N TYR A 506 3.98 -23.61 5.68
CA TYR A 506 3.19 -22.82 6.63
C TYR A 506 1.70 -23.21 6.60
N ASP A 507 1.16 -23.65 7.74
CA ASP A 507 -0.28 -23.95 7.87
C ASP A 507 -1.06 -22.69 8.27
N CYS A 508 -1.93 -22.24 7.36
CA CYS A 508 -2.82 -21.11 7.61
C CYS A 508 -3.89 -21.49 8.64
N PRO A 509 -4.13 -20.69 9.69
CA PRO A 509 -5.24 -20.93 10.60
C PRO A 509 -6.57 -21.03 9.82
N ALA A 510 -7.33 -22.10 10.04
CA ALA A 510 -8.51 -22.50 9.24
C ALA A 510 -9.63 -21.46 9.06
N HIS A 511 -9.54 -20.30 9.71
CA HIS A 511 -10.50 -19.21 9.63
C HIS A 511 -10.08 -18.05 8.70
N TRP A 512 -8.87 -18.08 8.13
CA TRP A 512 -8.36 -17.05 7.21
C TRP A 512 -8.30 -17.57 5.76
N SER A 513 -9.45 -17.61 5.10
CA SER A 513 -9.56 -18.07 3.70
C SER A 513 -8.65 -17.30 2.73
N SER A 514 -8.34 -16.04 3.00
CA SER A 514 -7.43 -15.20 2.21
C SER A 514 -5.95 -15.61 2.26
N CYS A 515 -5.60 -16.61 3.07
CA CYS A 515 -4.23 -17.06 3.31
C CYS A 515 -3.80 -18.26 2.47
N HIS A 516 -4.75 -19.07 1.99
CA HIS A 516 -4.44 -20.36 1.38
C HIS A 516 -3.96 -20.20 -0.08
N PRO A 517 -2.92 -20.96 -0.50
CA PRO A 517 -2.51 -21.00 -1.89
C PRO A 517 -3.63 -21.52 -2.80
N SER A 518 -3.61 -21.11 -4.07
CA SER A 518 -4.60 -21.53 -5.07
C SER A 518 -3.94 -22.10 -6.32
N LEU A 519 -4.45 -23.24 -6.78
CA LEU A 519 -4.14 -23.82 -8.08
C LEU A 519 -5.10 -23.21 -9.12
N LEU A 520 -4.55 -22.61 -10.16
CA LEU A 520 -5.31 -21.96 -11.23
C LEU A 520 -4.98 -22.61 -12.58
N VAL A 521 -5.97 -22.73 -13.45
CA VAL A 521 -5.78 -23.24 -14.82
C VAL A 521 -6.55 -22.37 -15.80
N LYS A 522 -5.94 -22.04 -16.94
CA LYS A 522 -6.58 -21.31 -18.01
C LYS A 522 -6.20 -21.87 -19.38
N LYS A 523 -7.18 -21.93 -20.26
CA LYS A 523 -6.96 -22.24 -21.69
C LYS A 523 -6.35 -21.02 -22.39
N GLY A 524 -5.25 -21.21 -23.11
CA GLY A 524 -4.66 -20.18 -23.98
C GLY A 524 -3.13 -20.26 -24.09
N GLY A 525 -2.63 -19.84 -25.26
CA GLY A 525 -1.20 -19.59 -25.51
C GLY A 525 -0.92 -18.08 -25.68
N GLY A 526 0.33 -17.70 -25.91
CA GLY A 526 0.70 -16.28 -26.10
C GLY A 526 0.66 -15.49 -24.79
N THR A 527 -0.14 -14.43 -24.70
CA THR A 527 -0.30 -13.59 -23.50
C THR A 527 -1.47 -13.99 -22.60
N THR A 528 -2.16 -15.09 -22.88
CA THR A 528 -3.23 -15.60 -22.01
C THR A 528 -2.64 -16.47 -20.90
N TYR A 529 -2.86 -16.11 -19.63
CA TYR A 529 -2.37 -16.87 -18.47
C TYR A 529 -3.39 -16.81 -17.31
N PRO A 530 -3.38 -17.79 -16.40
CA PRO A 530 -4.25 -17.79 -15.23
C PRO A 530 -3.83 -16.72 -14.22
N GLN A 531 -4.80 -15.99 -13.69
CA GLN A 531 -4.68 -15.04 -12.57
C GLN A 531 -5.87 -15.24 -11.64
N MET A 532 -5.80 -14.72 -10.42
CA MET A 532 -6.91 -14.79 -9.46
C MET A 532 -8.21 -14.16 -9.99
N GLU A 533 -8.10 -13.16 -10.86
CA GLU A 533 -9.23 -12.49 -11.52
C GLU A 533 -9.58 -13.11 -12.88
N SER A 534 -8.77 -14.06 -13.37
CA SER A 534 -8.90 -14.58 -14.72
C SER A 534 -8.41 -16.02 -14.85
N TYR A 535 -9.30 -16.98 -14.64
CA TYR A 535 -9.03 -18.42 -14.74
C TYR A 535 -10.19 -19.16 -15.42
N THR A 536 -9.91 -20.38 -15.91
CA THR A 536 -10.95 -21.33 -16.35
C THR A 536 -11.35 -22.24 -15.21
N PHE A 537 -10.38 -22.74 -14.44
CA PHE A 537 -10.59 -23.56 -13.26
C PHE A 537 -9.73 -23.05 -12.10
N LYS A 538 -10.26 -23.16 -10.87
CA LYS A 538 -9.58 -22.79 -9.62
C LYS A 538 -9.81 -23.88 -8.58
N GLN A 539 -8.76 -24.20 -7.83
CA GLN A 539 -8.82 -25.09 -6.67
C GLN A 539 -7.97 -24.51 -5.53
N GLU A 540 -8.60 -24.24 -4.39
CA GLU A 540 -7.90 -23.76 -3.19
C GLU A 540 -7.23 -24.92 -2.45
N LEU A 541 -5.99 -24.70 -1.99
CA LEU A 541 -5.20 -25.66 -1.23
C LEU A 541 -5.42 -25.41 0.27
N LEU A 542 -6.59 -25.84 0.76
CA LEU A 542 -7.07 -25.50 2.11
C LEU A 542 -6.28 -26.12 3.28
N ALA A 543 -5.44 -27.13 3.02
CA ALA A 543 -4.70 -27.82 4.06
C ALA A 543 -3.28 -28.14 3.58
N GLU A 544 -2.30 -27.91 4.45
CA GLU A 544 -0.90 -28.26 4.19
C GLU A 544 -0.75 -29.77 3.95
N ASN A 545 0.13 -30.15 3.03
CA ASN A 545 0.41 -31.53 2.61
C ASN A 545 -0.81 -32.31 2.06
N ALA A 546 -1.98 -31.68 1.93
CA ALA A 546 -3.14 -32.29 1.33
C ALA A 546 -3.13 -32.08 -0.18
N THR A 547 -3.14 -33.18 -0.94
CA THR A 547 -3.30 -33.12 -2.39
C THR A 547 -4.75 -32.75 -2.74
N ARG A 548 -4.90 -31.72 -3.58
CA ARG A 548 -6.16 -31.34 -4.22
C ARG A 548 -6.02 -31.49 -5.72
N GLU A 549 -7.12 -31.67 -6.42
CA GLU A 549 -7.09 -31.84 -7.87
C GLU A 549 -8.15 -31.02 -8.61
N ILE A 550 -7.78 -30.55 -9.80
CA ILE A 550 -8.70 -30.04 -10.82
C ILE A 550 -8.87 -31.16 -11.84
N LEU A 551 -10.12 -31.59 -12.03
CA LEU A 551 -10.50 -32.50 -13.11
C LEU A 551 -10.97 -31.68 -14.31
N ILE A 552 -10.34 -31.88 -15.46
CA ILE A 552 -10.75 -31.35 -16.76
C ILE A 552 -11.26 -32.54 -17.57
N CYS A 553 -12.59 -32.65 -17.66
CA CYS A 553 -13.22 -33.78 -18.35
C CYS A 553 -13.06 -33.67 -19.87
N SER A 554 -13.18 -34.79 -20.58
CA SER A 554 -13.10 -34.86 -22.05
C SER A 554 -13.94 -33.80 -22.79
N SER A 555 -15.16 -33.49 -22.30
CA SER A 555 -16.05 -32.47 -22.88
C SER A 555 -15.54 -31.03 -22.73
N GLN A 556 -14.64 -30.78 -21.78
CA GLN A 556 -14.02 -29.49 -21.52
C GLN A 556 -12.64 -29.37 -22.18
N LEU A 557 -12.06 -30.50 -22.61
CA LEU A 557 -10.80 -30.52 -23.33
C LEU A 557 -11.01 -29.95 -24.73
N VAL A 558 -10.23 -28.93 -25.04
CA VAL A 558 -10.18 -28.35 -26.38
C VAL A 558 -8.73 -28.31 -26.80
N ASP A 559 -8.50 -28.54 -28.10
CA ASP A 559 -7.19 -28.43 -28.74
C ASP A 559 -6.50 -27.11 -28.40
N GLY A 560 -5.20 -27.18 -28.14
CA GLY A 560 -4.35 -26.03 -27.86
C GLY A 560 -3.55 -26.11 -26.55
N VAL A 561 -2.94 -24.97 -26.21
CA VAL A 561 -2.07 -24.83 -25.04
C VAL A 561 -2.90 -24.50 -23.80
N TRP A 562 -2.58 -25.19 -22.70
CA TRP A 562 -3.14 -24.95 -21.38
C TRP A 562 -2.02 -24.55 -20.42
N ARG A 563 -2.30 -23.55 -19.58
CA ARG A 563 -1.37 -23.05 -18.57
C ARG A 563 -2.01 -23.13 -17.20
N GLY A 564 -1.20 -23.44 -16.20
CA GLY A 564 -1.58 -23.35 -14.82
C GLY A 564 -0.65 -22.43 -14.02
N ALA A 565 -1.09 -22.10 -12.82
CA ALA A 565 -0.28 -21.37 -11.85
C ALA A 565 -0.58 -21.86 -10.44
N ILE A 566 0.43 -21.85 -9.58
CA ILE A 566 0.26 -21.82 -8.13
C ILE A 566 0.32 -20.36 -7.70
N TYR A 567 -0.75 -19.87 -7.07
CA TYR A 567 -0.82 -18.55 -6.46
C TYR A 567 -0.55 -18.66 -4.96
N ASN A 568 0.48 -17.96 -4.47
CA ASN A 568 0.74 -17.74 -3.06
C ASN A 568 0.26 -16.32 -2.68
N PRO A 569 -0.80 -16.16 -1.86
CA PRO A 569 -1.27 -14.84 -1.43
C PRO A 569 -0.27 -14.10 -0.52
N ARG A 570 0.82 -14.74 -0.10
CA ARG A 570 1.80 -14.18 0.84
C ARG A 570 3.16 -14.02 0.19
N LYS A 571 3.45 -12.80 -0.30
CA LYS A 571 4.73 -12.48 -0.96
C LYS A 571 5.98 -12.81 -0.13
N TRP A 572 5.90 -12.72 1.20
CA TRP A 572 7.05 -12.80 2.12
C TRP A 572 7.19 -14.13 2.87
N VAL A 573 6.35 -15.12 2.56
CA VAL A 573 6.40 -16.44 3.21
C VAL A 573 6.59 -17.48 2.13
N PRO A 574 7.79 -18.06 2.01
CA PRO A 574 8.04 -19.05 0.98
C PRO A 574 7.21 -20.29 1.23
N ILE A 575 6.64 -20.84 0.15
CA ILE A 575 5.93 -22.12 0.20
C ILE A 575 6.61 -23.09 -0.76
N ASN A 576 6.80 -24.32 -0.30
CA ASN A 576 7.09 -25.43 -1.20
C ASN A 576 5.76 -25.89 -1.80
N TYR A 577 5.75 -26.23 -3.07
CA TYR A 577 4.58 -26.78 -3.74
C TYR A 577 4.98 -28.00 -4.56
N THR A 578 4.00 -28.85 -4.84
CA THR A 578 4.12 -29.95 -5.80
C THR A 578 2.93 -29.91 -6.73
N VAL A 579 3.16 -30.03 -8.04
CA VAL A 579 2.14 -30.09 -9.08
C VAL A 579 2.41 -31.28 -9.99
N GLU A 580 1.37 -32.05 -10.30
CA GLU A 580 1.44 -33.22 -11.18
C GLU A 580 0.27 -33.18 -12.17
N VAL A 581 0.55 -33.46 -13.44
CA VAL A 581 -0.50 -33.66 -14.46
C VAL A 581 -0.67 -35.16 -14.71
N VAL A 582 -1.85 -35.68 -14.44
CA VAL A 582 -2.20 -37.08 -14.71
C VAL A 582 -3.18 -37.13 -15.87
N LYS A 583 -2.87 -37.98 -16.85
CA LYS A 583 -3.78 -38.33 -17.94
C LYS A 583 -4.54 -39.59 -17.56
N ASP A 584 -5.85 -39.50 -17.50
CA ASP A 584 -6.73 -40.63 -17.25
C ASP A 584 -7.49 -40.96 -18.54
N SER A 585 -7.36 -42.19 -19.05
CA SER A 585 -8.00 -42.59 -20.30
C SER A 585 -9.00 -43.70 -20.06
N HIS A 586 -10.22 -43.51 -20.55
CA HIS A 586 -11.31 -44.47 -20.39
C HIS A 586 -11.70 -45.03 -21.76
N CYS A 587 -11.72 -46.35 -21.92
CA CYS A 587 -12.21 -46.98 -23.14
C CYS A 587 -13.68 -47.36 -23.03
N LEU A 588 -14.42 -47.21 -24.13
CA LEU A 588 -15.83 -47.59 -24.22
C LEU A 588 -15.98 -49.08 -23.87
N ASN A 589 -16.86 -49.39 -22.91
CA ASN A 589 -17.13 -50.76 -22.41
C ASN A 589 -15.89 -51.59 -22.05
N ASN A 590 -14.77 -50.94 -21.65
CA ASN A 590 -13.50 -51.61 -21.41
C ASN A 590 -13.08 -52.55 -22.57
N CYS A 591 -13.30 -52.09 -23.80
CA CYS A 591 -13.03 -52.84 -25.04
C CYS A 591 -13.71 -54.22 -25.09
N SER A 592 -14.85 -54.36 -24.39
CA SER A 592 -15.63 -55.60 -24.28
C SER A 592 -14.80 -56.83 -23.87
N SER A 593 -13.65 -56.62 -23.19
CA SER A 593 -12.65 -57.66 -22.91
C SER A 593 -12.10 -58.38 -24.15
N ARG A 594 -12.18 -57.75 -25.33
CA ARG A 594 -11.81 -58.28 -26.66
C ARG A 594 -10.85 -57.36 -27.41
N GLY A 595 -10.21 -56.45 -26.69
CA GLY A 595 -9.18 -55.56 -27.20
C GLY A 595 -8.43 -54.90 -26.06
N ASP A 596 -7.32 -54.26 -26.41
CA ASP A 596 -6.50 -53.49 -25.48
C ASP A 596 -6.91 -52.01 -25.51
N CYS A 597 -7.06 -51.40 -24.34
CA CYS A 597 -7.32 -49.97 -24.23
C CYS A 597 -6.03 -49.17 -24.37
N VAL A 598 -5.87 -48.44 -25.47
CA VAL A 598 -4.68 -47.61 -25.73
C VAL A 598 -5.12 -46.18 -26.01
N ASP A 599 -4.79 -45.27 -25.07
CA ASP A 599 -5.12 -43.84 -25.15
C ASP A 599 -6.61 -43.57 -25.42
N GLY A 600 -7.50 -44.26 -24.69
CA GLY A 600 -8.95 -44.10 -24.82
C GLY A 600 -9.55 -44.68 -26.11
N ILE A 601 -8.77 -45.47 -26.87
CA ILE A 601 -9.25 -46.23 -28.04
C ILE A 601 -9.01 -47.72 -27.83
N CYS A 602 -10.00 -48.53 -28.20
CA CYS A 602 -9.87 -49.97 -28.19
C CYS A 602 -9.13 -50.50 -29.43
N GLN A 603 -8.03 -51.21 -29.20
CA GLN A 603 -7.33 -51.99 -30.21
C GLN A 603 -7.85 -53.42 -30.16
N CYS A 604 -8.73 -53.77 -31.09
CA CYS A 604 -9.41 -55.06 -31.07
C CYS A 604 -8.48 -56.23 -31.40
N HIS A 605 -8.68 -57.33 -30.69
CA HIS A 605 -8.01 -58.61 -30.99
C HIS A 605 -8.44 -59.12 -32.37
N HIS A 606 -7.66 -60.05 -32.92
CA HIS A 606 -7.96 -60.67 -34.21
C HIS A 606 -9.39 -61.24 -34.22
N HIS A 607 -10.13 -60.93 -35.28
CA HIS A 607 -11.56 -61.21 -35.46
C HIS A 607 -12.56 -60.25 -34.82
N TYR A 608 -12.14 -59.20 -34.12
CA TYR A 608 -13.06 -58.22 -33.52
C TYR A 608 -12.89 -56.80 -34.11
N GLY A 609 -13.94 -55.98 -34.00
CA GLY A 609 -14.03 -54.61 -34.53
C GLY A 609 -15.14 -53.81 -33.82
N GLY A 610 -15.40 -52.60 -34.31
CA GLY A 610 -16.27 -51.63 -33.63
C GLY A 610 -15.53 -50.78 -32.59
N GLY A 611 -16.17 -49.71 -32.09
CA GLY A 611 -15.53 -48.74 -31.18
C GLY A 611 -15.12 -49.32 -29.81
N ASP A 612 -15.72 -50.44 -29.41
CA ASP A 612 -15.47 -51.16 -28.17
C ASP A 612 -15.14 -52.65 -28.38
N CYS A 613 -14.78 -53.06 -29.61
CA CYS A 613 -14.44 -54.45 -29.96
C CYS A 613 -15.56 -55.48 -29.78
N SER A 614 -16.81 -55.04 -29.75
CA SER A 614 -17.98 -55.92 -29.64
C SER A 614 -18.33 -56.65 -30.95
N VAL A 615 -17.87 -56.17 -32.11
CA VAL A 615 -18.27 -56.70 -33.43
C VAL A 615 -17.31 -57.79 -33.88
N SER A 616 -17.80 -59.01 -34.15
CA SER A 616 -16.99 -60.09 -34.74
C SER A 616 -16.89 -59.94 -36.28
N THR A 617 -15.80 -60.39 -36.88
CA THR A 617 -15.52 -60.31 -38.34
C THR A 617 -15.54 -61.67 -39.05
N SER A 618 -15.79 -62.78 -38.32
CA SER A 618 -16.14 -64.11 -38.86
C SER A 618 -17.63 -64.43 -38.61
N CYS A 619 -18.20 -65.50 -39.21
CA CYS A 619 -19.58 -65.96 -38.94
C CYS A 619 -19.55 -67.27 -38.14
N MET A 620 -19.46 -67.15 -36.83
CA MET A 620 -19.69 -68.19 -35.83
C MET A 620 -21.04 -67.94 -35.13
N ALA A 621 -21.61 -68.95 -34.47
CA ALA A 621 -22.89 -68.81 -33.78
C ALA A 621 -22.87 -67.61 -32.80
N GLY A 622 -23.78 -66.65 -33.00
CA GLY A 622 -23.84 -65.40 -32.21
C GLY A 622 -23.04 -64.23 -32.79
N ASP A 623 -22.32 -64.40 -33.90
CA ASP A 623 -21.65 -63.30 -34.60
C ASP A 623 -22.67 -62.41 -35.35
N ARG A 624 -22.35 -61.13 -35.53
CA ARG A 624 -23.22 -60.16 -36.20
C ARG A 624 -22.53 -59.50 -37.39
N LYS A 625 -23.27 -59.27 -38.48
CA LYS A 625 -22.79 -58.59 -39.68
C LYS A 625 -23.62 -57.34 -39.96
N ALA A 626 -22.92 -56.24 -40.25
CA ALA A 626 -23.52 -55.00 -40.72
C ALA A 626 -23.98 -55.10 -42.19
N ASN A 627 -25.23 -54.76 -42.46
CA ASN A 627 -25.81 -54.59 -43.78
C ASN A 627 -26.42 -53.19 -43.88
N GLN A 628 -25.88 -52.36 -44.78
CA GLN A 628 -26.32 -50.98 -44.95
C GLN A 628 -27.74 -50.91 -45.53
N ARG A 629 -28.63 -50.18 -44.87
CA ARG A 629 -30.03 -49.94 -45.27
C ARG A 629 -30.30 -48.44 -45.37
N THR A 630 -31.47 -48.07 -45.87
CA THR A 630 -31.88 -46.67 -45.94
C THR A 630 -32.09 -46.13 -44.52
N ASN A 631 -31.32 -45.12 -44.12
CA ASN A 631 -31.31 -44.47 -42.80
C ASN A 631 -30.61 -45.22 -41.64
N GLY A 632 -29.87 -46.30 -41.92
CA GLY A 632 -29.03 -46.94 -40.91
C GLY A 632 -28.45 -48.29 -41.33
N VAL A 633 -27.81 -48.97 -40.39
CA VAL A 633 -27.14 -50.25 -40.53
C VAL A 633 -27.98 -51.32 -39.85
N CYS A 634 -28.44 -52.29 -40.62
CA CYS A 634 -29.06 -53.49 -40.08
C CYS A 634 -27.98 -54.48 -39.64
N TRP A 635 -28.08 -54.99 -38.42
CA TRP A 635 -27.21 -56.04 -37.89
C TRP A 635 -27.92 -57.40 -38.01
N GLU A 636 -27.40 -58.22 -38.91
CA GLU A 636 -27.83 -59.60 -39.16
C GLU A 636 -27.05 -60.53 -38.21
N GLU A 637 -27.69 -61.54 -37.64
CA GLU A 637 -27.03 -62.51 -36.74
C GLU A 637 -26.74 -63.82 -37.47
N CYS A 638 -25.59 -64.41 -37.19
CA CYS A 638 -25.13 -65.65 -37.80
C CYS A 638 -25.90 -66.83 -37.17
N GLN A 639 -26.76 -67.47 -37.96
CA GLN A 639 -27.45 -68.69 -37.56
C GLN A 639 -26.65 -69.92 -38.01
N CYS A 640 -26.48 -70.89 -37.11
CA CYS A 640 -25.78 -72.13 -37.39
C CYS A 640 -26.73 -73.32 -37.27
N GLU A 641 -26.87 -74.07 -38.36
CA GLU A 641 -27.59 -75.35 -38.36
C GLU A 641 -26.60 -76.51 -38.39
N THR A 642 -26.88 -77.56 -37.61
CA THR A 642 -26.09 -78.80 -37.61
C THR A 642 -26.93 -79.94 -38.18
N ARG A 643 -26.49 -80.54 -39.29
CA ARG A 643 -27.06 -81.78 -39.84
C ARG A 643 -25.95 -82.78 -40.11
N ASN A 644 -26.14 -84.02 -39.67
CA ASN A 644 -25.22 -85.15 -39.90
C ASN A 644 -23.75 -84.81 -39.52
N ASP A 645 -23.53 -84.27 -38.33
CA ASP A 645 -22.21 -83.86 -37.81
C ASP A 645 -21.48 -82.77 -38.61
N VAL A 646 -22.17 -82.04 -39.49
CA VAL A 646 -21.66 -80.86 -40.18
C VAL A 646 -22.46 -79.63 -39.75
N THR A 647 -21.77 -78.65 -39.15
CA THR A 647 -22.34 -77.35 -38.78
C THR A 647 -22.06 -76.35 -39.89
N THR A 648 -23.13 -75.80 -40.48
CA THR A 648 -23.05 -74.70 -41.46
C THR A 648 -23.65 -73.45 -40.85
N CYS A 649 -22.87 -72.36 -40.86
CA CYS A 649 -23.27 -71.07 -40.32
C CYS A 649 -23.45 -70.06 -41.46
N ALA A 650 -24.55 -69.32 -41.45
CA ALA A 650 -24.82 -68.24 -42.40
C ALA A 650 -25.59 -67.10 -41.72
N PHE A 651 -25.36 -65.87 -42.17
CA PHE A 651 -26.22 -64.75 -41.80
C PHE A 651 -27.57 -64.93 -42.49
N ASP A 652 -28.64 -64.99 -41.72
CA ASP A 652 -29.98 -64.82 -42.26
C ASP A 652 -30.20 -63.32 -42.53
N ASN A 653 -30.92 -62.98 -43.59
CA ASN A 653 -31.18 -61.56 -43.93
C ASN A 653 -32.18 -60.90 -42.96
N THR A 654 -32.37 -61.45 -41.75
CA THR A 654 -33.27 -60.92 -40.73
C THR A 654 -32.53 -59.97 -39.81
N CYS A 655 -33.09 -58.76 -39.66
CA CYS A 655 -32.50 -57.72 -38.85
C CYS A 655 -32.75 -57.99 -37.37
N VAL A 656 -31.69 -58.25 -36.60
CA VAL A 656 -31.80 -58.48 -35.15
C VAL A 656 -31.68 -57.17 -34.36
N SER A 657 -30.89 -56.22 -34.88
CA SER A 657 -30.84 -54.85 -34.36
C SER A 657 -30.52 -53.86 -35.47
N PHE A 658 -30.98 -52.62 -35.36
CA PHE A 658 -30.74 -51.59 -36.37
C PHE A 658 -30.02 -50.39 -35.74
N GLU A 659 -29.04 -49.82 -36.45
CA GLU A 659 -28.25 -48.68 -36.01
C GLU A 659 -28.46 -47.52 -36.98
N CYS A 660 -29.19 -46.50 -36.56
CA CYS A 660 -29.56 -45.40 -37.43
C CYS A 660 -28.36 -44.51 -37.78
N ASN A 661 -28.39 -43.89 -38.97
CA ASN A 661 -27.38 -42.92 -39.36
C ASN A 661 -27.49 -41.67 -38.48
N PRO A 662 -26.39 -41.13 -37.92
CA PRO A 662 -26.42 -39.91 -37.12
C PRO A 662 -27.08 -38.75 -37.89
N PRO A 663 -27.93 -37.92 -37.24
CA PRO A 663 -28.21 -37.86 -35.80
C PRO A 663 -29.44 -38.69 -35.34
N LEU A 664 -29.87 -39.69 -36.12
CA LEU A 664 -31.06 -40.46 -35.82
C LEU A 664 -30.74 -41.64 -34.87
N ARG A 665 -31.68 -42.01 -34.00
CA ARG A 665 -31.59 -43.15 -33.09
C ARG A 665 -32.65 -44.21 -33.42
N TRP A 666 -32.33 -45.48 -33.21
CA TRP A 666 -33.25 -46.60 -33.43
C TRP A 666 -34.31 -46.68 -32.31
N THR A 667 -35.57 -46.93 -32.68
CA THR A 667 -36.70 -47.04 -31.72
C THR A 667 -36.73 -48.37 -30.96
N GLY A 668 -35.87 -49.33 -31.31
CA GLY A 668 -35.88 -50.68 -30.74
C GLY A 668 -36.92 -51.62 -31.36
N VAL A 669 -37.71 -51.15 -32.33
CA VAL A 669 -38.73 -51.93 -33.04
C VAL A 669 -38.55 -51.78 -34.55
N GLY A 670 -38.33 -52.88 -35.26
CA GLY A 670 -38.19 -52.89 -36.72
C GLY A 670 -36.96 -52.11 -37.21
N GLU A 671 -37.11 -51.36 -38.30
CA GLU A 671 -36.05 -50.54 -38.93
C GLU A 671 -36.31 -49.03 -38.76
N GLU A 672 -37.09 -48.64 -37.75
CA GLU A 672 -37.53 -47.26 -37.57
C GLU A 672 -36.48 -46.38 -36.85
N CYS A 673 -36.17 -45.23 -37.45
CA CYS A 673 -35.23 -44.25 -36.94
C CYS A 673 -35.95 -42.95 -36.57
N ILE A 674 -35.61 -42.39 -35.41
CA ILE A 674 -36.20 -41.16 -34.86
C ILE A 674 -35.11 -40.12 -34.63
N ALA A 675 -35.42 -38.86 -34.91
CA ALA A 675 -34.54 -37.74 -34.55
C ALA A 675 -34.82 -37.35 -33.11
N ASP A 676 -33.79 -37.34 -32.27
CA ASP A 676 -33.91 -36.91 -30.89
C ASP A 676 -33.89 -35.36 -30.81
N GLU A 677 -34.72 -34.78 -29.94
CA GLU A 677 -34.77 -33.32 -29.75
C GLU A 677 -33.62 -32.81 -28.86
N CYS A 678 -32.91 -33.73 -28.20
CA CYS A 678 -31.68 -33.50 -27.44
C CYS A 678 -30.71 -34.67 -27.62
N GLU A 679 -29.41 -34.37 -27.66
CA GLU A 679 -28.34 -35.39 -27.77
C GLU A 679 -27.61 -35.62 -26.45
N HIS A 680 -27.65 -34.63 -25.53
CA HIS A 680 -26.92 -34.63 -24.27
C HIS A 680 -27.72 -33.90 -23.20
N ASP A 681 -27.41 -34.19 -21.95
CA ASP A 681 -27.86 -33.38 -20.82
C ASP A 681 -27.38 -31.93 -20.97
N GLN A 682 -28.24 -30.96 -20.66
CA GLN A 682 -27.90 -29.54 -20.80
C GLN A 682 -27.76 -28.85 -19.45
N LEU A 683 -26.70 -28.06 -19.29
CA LEU A 683 -26.58 -27.14 -18.17
C LEU A 683 -27.59 -26.00 -18.36
N PHE A 684 -28.50 -25.89 -17.41
CA PHE A 684 -29.50 -24.82 -17.35
C PHE A 684 -29.12 -23.84 -16.24
N LEU A 685 -29.12 -22.55 -16.58
CA LEU A 685 -28.84 -21.44 -15.68
C LEU A 685 -30.12 -20.63 -15.50
N SER A 686 -30.59 -20.47 -14.26
CA SER A 686 -31.67 -19.54 -13.93
C SER A 686 -31.09 -18.36 -13.17
N ASP A 687 -30.92 -17.23 -13.86
CA ASP A 687 -30.50 -15.97 -13.24
C ASP A 687 -31.58 -15.40 -12.32
N ALA A 688 -32.86 -15.67 -12.60
CA ALA A 688 -33.98 -15.24 -11.76
C ALA A 688 -34.00 -15.96 -10.40
N ASP A 689 -33.61 -17.23 -10.38
CA ASP A 689 -33.68 -18.09 -9.20
C ASP A 689 -32.29 -18.43 -8.61
N ASN A 690 -31.21 -17.86 -9.16
CA ASN A 690 -29.82 -17.96 -8.71
C ASN A 690 -29.27 -19.39 -8.57
N TYR A 691 -29.63 -20.27 -9.49
CA TYR A 691 -29.12 -21.65 -9.50
C TYR A 691 -28.71 -22.10 -10.90
N SER A 692 -27.82 -23.10 -10.90
CA SER A 692 -27.45 -23.90 -12.06
C SER A 692 -27.84 -25.35 -11.80
N CYS A 693 -28.29 -26.04 -12.83
CA CYS A 693 -28.69 -27.43 -12.74
C CYS A 693 -28.45 -28.13 -14.09
N ILE A 694 -28.47 -29.45 -14.11
CA ILE A 694 -28.50 -30.21 -15.34
C ILE A 694 -29.96 -30.61 -15.63
N LYS A 695 -30.46 -30.29 -16.83
CA LYS A 695 -31.68 -30.89 -17.37
C LYS A 695 -31.30 -32.16 -18.14
N ARG A 696 -31.90 -33.27 -17.75
CA ARG A 696 -31.58 -34.58 -18.35
C ARG A 696 -32.26 -34.73 -19.69
N CYS A 697 -31.54 -35.28 -20.67
CA CYS A 697 -32.13 -35.73 -21.91
C CYS A 697 -32.73 -37.13 -21.68
N GLN A 698 -34.05 -37.26 -21.65
CA GLN A 698 -34.72 -38.53 -21.35
C GLN A 698 -35.29 -39.16 -22.62
N CYS A 699 -34.92 -40.41 -22.85
CA CYS A 699 -35.35 -41.22 -23.98
C CYS A 699 -36.35 -42.27 -23.51
N ASP A 700 -37.62 -42.16 -23.91
CA ASP A 700 -38.64 -43.15 -23.61
C ASP A 700 -38.72 -44.12 -24.79
N GLY A 701 -37.83 -45.13 -24.80
CA GLY A 701 -37.72 -46.22 -25.77
C GLY A 701 -38.06 -45.86 -27.22
N ASN A 702 -39.34 -46.00 -27.57
CA ASN A 702 -39.89 -45.84 -28.92
C ASN A 702 -40.18 -44.37 -29.32
N LYS A 703 -39.82 -43.37 -28.50
CA LYS A 703 -40.06 -41.94 -28.77
C LYS A 703 -38.74 -41.14 -28.80
N ALA A 704 -38.75 -40.01 -29.52
CA ALA A 704 -37.66 -39.04 -29.55
C ALA A 704 -37.26 -38.62 -28.13
N CYS A 705 -35.97 -38.59 -27.84
CA CYS A 705 -35.46 -38.08 -26.58
C CYS A 705 -35.82 -36.60 -26.45
N LYS A 706 -36.28 -36.21 -25.26
CA LYS A 706 -36.65 -34.84 -24.96
C LYS A 706 -35.87 -34.38 -23.73
N LEU A 707 -35.46 -33.11 -23.76
CA LEU A 707 -34.88 -32.49 -22.59
C LEU A 707 -35.99 -32.34 -21.56
N MET A 708 -35.78 -32.84 -20.35
CA MET A 708 -36.78 -32.70 -19.30
C MET A 708 -37.02 -31.22 -18.99
N ASP A 709 -38.27 -30.86 -18.78
CA ASP A 709 -38.64 -29.50 -18.40
C ASP A 709 -38.08 -29.13 -17.01
N GLU A 710 -37.95 -30.12 -16.13
CA GLU A 710 -37.44 -29.98 -14.76
C GLU A 710 -35.94 -30.32 -14.64
N CYS A 711 -35.25 -29.60 -13.75
CA CYS A 711 -33.87 -29.86 -13.37
C CYS A 711 -33.69 -31.18 -12.60
N ASP A 712 -32.57 -31.86 -12.84
CA ASP A 712 -32.10 -32.95 -11.96
C ASP A 712 -31.71 -32.38 -10.59
N LYS A 713 -32.48 -32.75 -9.57
CA LYS A 713 -32.34 -32.28 -8.19
C LYS A 713 -30.98 -32.60 -7.57
N SER A 714 -30.28 -33.63 -8.04
CA SER A 714 -28.95 -34.03 -7.56
C SER A 714 -27.81 -33.12 -8.06
N THR A 715 -28.04 -32.45 -9.19
CA THR A 715 -27.05 -31.58 -9.87
C THR A 715 -27.26 -30.10 -9.56
N TYR A 716 -28.24 -29.80 -8.70
CA TYR A 716 -28.65 -28.45 -8.36
C TYR A 716 -27.58 -27.75 -7.51
N GLN A 717 -26.93 -26.74 -8.09
CA GLN A 717 -25.91 -25.92 -7.45
C GLN A 717 -26.28 -24.44 -7.49
N CYS A 718 -26.11 -23.75 -6.37
CA CYS A 718 -26.35 -22.33 -6.28
C CYS A 718 -25.20 -21.55 -6.91
N ILE A 719 -25.53 -20.52 -7.69
CA ILE A 719 -24.53 -19.65 -8.30
C ILE A 719 -23.91 -18.80 -7.20
N THR A 720 -22.59 -18.66 -7.15
CA THR A 720 -21.91 -17.82 -6.14
C THR A 720 -22.45 -16.40 -6.24
N PRO A 721 -22.89 -15.75 -5.15
CA PRO A 721 -22.64 -16.03 -3.72
C PRO A 721 -23.72 -16.84 -2.96
N TYR A 722 -24.66 -17.50 -3.62
CA TYR A 722 -25.78 -18.19 -2.97
C TYR A 722 -25.41 -19.62 -2.52
N ARG A 723 -26.01 -20.11 -1.43
CA ARG A 723 -25.89 -21.50 -0.95
C ARG A 723 -27.27 -22.15 -0.79
N LYS A 724 -27.33 -23.48 -0.86
CA LYS A 724 -28.58 -24.24 -0.77
C LYS A 724 -29.08 -24.26 0.68
N ASP A 725 -30.26 -23.70 0.94
CA ASP A 725 -30.91 -23.76 2.25
C ASP A 725 -31.22 -25.24 2.60
N PRO A 726 -30.72 -25.76 3.74
CA PRO A 726 -30.92 -27.17 4.10
C PRO A 726 -32.37 -27.53 4.46
N LYS A 727 -33.26 -26.57 4.70
CA LYS A 727 -34.68 -26.80 5.03
C LYS A 727 -35.59 -26.67 3.82
N THR A 728 -35.36 -25.69 2.95
CA THR A 728 -36.23 -25.41 1.80
C THR A 728 -35.65 -25.93 0.48
N GLY A 729 -34.35 -26.20 0.42
CA GLY A 729 -33.65 -26.62 -0.79
C GLY A 729 -33.43 -25.50 -1.81
N GLN A 730 -33.88 -24.28 -1.54
CA GLN A 730 -33.72 -23.11 -2.40
C GLN A 730 -32.36 -22.44 -2.20
N CYS A 731 -31.85 -21.79 -3.24
CA CYS A 731 -30.62 -21.00 -3.15
C CYS A 731 -30.89 -19.70 -2.41
N THR A 732 -30.32 -19.58 -1.21
CA THR A 732 -30.42 -18.40 -0.38
C THR A 732 -29.03 -17.80 -0.17
N LEU A 733 -28.99 -16.48 -0.07
CA LEU A 733 -27.75 -15.75 0.19
C LEU A 733 -27.31 -16.09 1.62
N GLU A 734 -26.02 -16.36 1.84
CA GLU A 734 -25.50 -16.76 3.15
C GLU A 734 -25.88 -15.73 4.23
N GLY A 735 -26.25 -16.23 5.42
CA GLY A 735 -26.49 -15.39 6.58
C GLY A 735 -25.22 -14.61 6.91
N CYS A 736 -25.31 -13.30 6.81
CA CYS A 736 -24.18 -12.40 6.86
C CYS A 736 -23.77 -12.06 8.30
N ALA A 737 -22.53 -11.62 8.51
CA ALA A 737 -22.11 -11.11 9.82
C ALA A 737 -22.66 -9.69 10.03
N LYS A 738 -23.16 -9.35 11.21
CA LYS A 738 -23.67 -8.00 11.50
C LYS A 738 -22.63 -6.94 11.11
N GLY A 739 -22.97 -6.07 10.17
CA GLY A 739 -22.08 -5.01 9.68
C GLY A 739 -21.20 -5.36 8.47
N SER A 740 -21.26 -6.60 7.95
CA SER A 740 -20.62 -6.91 6.67
C SER A 740 -21.36 -6.23 5.52
N VAL A 741 -20.61 -5.79 4.51
CA VAL A 741 -21.10 -5.23 3.26
C VAL A 741 -20.80 -6.18 2.09
N GLN A 742 -21.74 -6.29 1.15
CA GLN A 742 -21.56 -7.10 -0.06
C GLN A 742 -21.97 -6.31 -1.30
N GLU A 743 -21.21 -6.46 -2.39
CA GLU A 743 -21.57 -5.86 -3.69
C GLU A 743 -22.88 -6.48 -4.20
N ASN A 744 -23.86 -5.62 -4.49
CA ASN A 744 -25.17 -6.00 -5.02
C ASN A 744 -25.13 -5.95 -6.55
N THR A 745 -24.73 -7.06 -7.15
CA THR A 745 -24.60 -7.20 -8.61
C THR A 745 -25.94 -7.15 -9.35
N LEU A 746 -27.06 -7.34 -8.64
CA LEU A 746 -28.42 -7.24 -9.22
C LEU A 746 -28.83 -5.80 -9.52
N ASN A 747 -28.17 -4.79 -8.93
CA ASN A 747 -28.49 -3.39 -9.12
C ASN A 747 -27.26 -2.60 -9.57
N SER A 748 -27.13 -2.43 -10.88
CA SER A 748 -26.07 -1.60 -11.46
C SER A 748 -26.27 -0.12 -11.12
N VAL A 749 -25.22 0.54 -10.61
CA VAL A 749 -25.16 2.00 -10.49
C VAL A 749 -24.30 2.53 -11.63
N LYS A 750 -24.77 3.55 -12.34
CA LYS A 750 -23.98 4.14 -13.44
C LYS A 750 -22.74 4.84 -12.86
N ASN A 751 -21.54 4.41 -13.25
CA ASN A 751 -20.24 4.89 -12.77
C ASN A 751 -20.00 4.66 -11.26
N GLY A 752 -20.49 3.54 -10.74
CA GLY A 752 -20.26 3.12 -9.37
C GLY A 752 -20.79 1.72 -9.07
N LYS A 753 -20.57 1.28 -7.84
CA LYS A 753 -20.98 -0.01 -7.30
C LYS A 753 -22.02 0.17 -6.20
N CYS A 754 -23.00 -0.72 -6.18
CA CYS A 754 -24.00 -0.79 -5.14
C CYS A 754 -23.59 -1.82 -4.07
N PHE A 755 -23.74 -1.47 -2.79
CA PHE A 755 -23.48 -2.38 -1.67
C PHE A 755 -24.72 -2.55 -0.81
N MET A 756 -24.90 -3.74 -0.26
CA MET A 756 -25.96 -4.08 0.70
C MET A 756 -25.36 -4.34 2.09
N ASP A 757 -26.03 -3.83 3.13
CA ASP A 757 -25.65 -4.04 4.52
C ASP A 757 -26.33 -5.28 5.09
N CYS A 758 -25.57 -6.04 5.87
CA CYS A 758 -26.12 -7.12 6.66
C CYS A 758 -26.94 -6.61 7.86
N LYS A 759 -28.24 -6.92 7.91
CA LYS A 759 -29.10 -6.60 9.07
C LYS A 759 -29.45 -7.86 9.84
N CYS A 760 -29.31 -7.78 11.16
CA CYS A 760 -29.67 -8.86 12.07
C CYS A 760 -30.91 -8.52 12.88
N THR A 761 -31.92 -9.38 12.84
CA THR A 761 -33.09 -9.33 13.71
C THR A 761 -33.00 -10.41 14.79
N THR A 762 -33.15 -10.01 16.05
CA THR A 762 -33.10 -10.93 17.19
C THR A 762 -34.52 -11.25 17.66
N SER A 763 -34.91 -12.52 17.56
CA SER A 763 -36.19 -13.02 18.09
C SER A 763 -35.98 -13.74 19.42
N ARG A 764 -36.87 -13.50 20.39
CA ARG A 764 -36.82 -14.13 21.74
C ARG A 764 -36.92 -15.66 21.71
N THR A 765 -37.41 -16.27 20.63
CA THR A 765 -37.65 -17.73 20.54
C THR A 765 -36.83 -18.45 19.48
N LYS A 766 -36.16 -17.74 18.56
CA LYS A 766 -35.46 -18.34 17.41
C LYS A 766 -33.99 -17.89 17.23
N GLY A 767 -33.44 -17.13 18.17
CA GLY A 767 -32.07 -16.60 18.07
C GLY A 767 -31.98 -15.37 17.16
N THR A 768 -30.74 -14.95 16.88
CA THR A 768 -30.44 -13.85 15.95
C THR A 768 -30.29 -14.39 14.54
N THR A 769 -31.12 -13.89 13.63
CA THR A 769 -31.01 -14.16 12.19
C THR A 769 -30.50 -12.92 11.48
N CYS A 770 -29.41 -13.08 10.74
CA CYS A 770 -28.80 -12.03 9.95
C CYS A 770 -29.00 -12.31 8.47
N SER A 771 -29.52 -11.35 7.73
CA SER A 771 -29.64 -11.43 6.27
C SER A 771 -29.35 -10.07 5.65
N PHE A 772 -28.79 -10.11 4.45
CA PHE A 772 -28.83 -8.93 3.59
C PHE A 772 -30.29 -8.70 3.17
N HIS A 773 -30.72 -7.45 3.09
CA HIS A 773 -32.13 -7.11 2.88
C HIS A 773 -32.69 -7.81 1.62
N GLU A 774 -33.76 -8.60 1.77
CA GLU A 774 -34.37 -9.45 0.71
C GLU A 774 -34.98 -8.67 -0.48
N GLY A 775 -34.86 -7.34 -0.51
CA GLY A 775 -35.44 -6.49 -1.56
C GLY A 775 -34.47 -5.99 -2.63
N GLY A 776 -33.22 -6.47 -2.66
CA GLY A 776 -32.22 -5.95 -3.61
C GLY A 776 -31.88 -4.46 -3.41
N GLN A 777 -32.07 -3.92 -2.21
CA GLN A 777 -31.90 -2.48 -1.95
C GLN A 777 -30.42 -2.11 -1.77
N CYS A 778 -29.97 -1.06 -2.45
CA CYS A 778 -28.66 -0.46 -2.24
C CYS A 778 -28.63 0.25 -0.88
N SER A 779 -27.81 -0.23 0.05
CA SER A 779 -27.57 0.41 1.35
C SER A 779 -26.55 1.54 1.21
N HIS A 780 -25.50 1.31 0.42
CA HIS A 780 -24.48 2.31 0.08
C HIS A 780 -24.12 2.25 -1.39
N VAL A 781 -23.62 3.36 -1.92
CA VAL A 781 -23.06 3.46 -3.27
C VAL A 781 -21.60 3.86 -3.13
N SER A 782 -20.71 3.18 -3.85
CA SER A 782 -19.32 3.63 -4.04
C SER A 782 -19.16 4.07 -5.48
N CYS A 783 -18.50 5.19 -5.73
CA CYS A 783 -18.29 5.68 -7.09
C CYS A 783 -16.98 5.17 -7.69
N ASP A 784 -16.98 4.95 -8.99
CA ASP A 784 -15.76 4.64 -9.73
C ASP A 784 -14.81 5.85 -9.68
N ALA A 785 -13.51 5.61 -9.86
CA ALA A 785 -12.49 6.67 -9.81
C ALA A 785 -12.85 7.84 -10.77
N GLY A 786 -12.78 9.07 -10.27
CA GLY A 786 -13.16 10.28 -11.02
C GLY A 786 -14.65 10.67 -10.93
N TYR A 787 -15.43 9.95 -10.13
CA TYR A 787 -16.84 10.27 -9.86
C TYR A 787 -17.05 10.53 -8.36
N THR A 788 -17.95 11.45 -8.04
CA THR A 788 -18.27 11.85 -6.66
C THR A 788 -19.72 11.52 -6.33
N LEU A 789 -19.96 11.24 -5.04
CA LEU A 789 -21.27 10.91 -4.50
C LEU A 789 -22.12 12.19 -4.38
N VAL A 790 -23.25 12.25 -5.09
CA VAL A 790 -24.24 13.35 -4.97
C VAL A 790 -25.62 12.81 -4.66
N LYS A 791 -26.49 13.64 -4.09
CA LYS A 791 -27.85 13.22 -3.71
C LYS A 791 -28.67 12.82 -4.94
N ALA A 792 -29.34 11.67 -4.86
CA ALA A 792 -30.23 11.19 -5.91
C ALA A 792 -31.46 12.10 -6.06
N SER A 793 -31.98 12.20 -7.28
CA SER A 793 -33.18 12.98 -7.64
C SER A 793 -34.34 12.07 -8.01
N ASP A 794 -35.56 12.60 -8.06
CA ASP A 794 -36.77 11.84 -8.43
C ASP A 794 -36.73 11.23 -9.84
N LYS A 795 -35.80 11.68 -10.68
CA LYS A 795 -35.59 11.18 -12.05
C LYS A 795 -34.62 10.00 -12.13
N ASP A 796 -33.93 9.67 -11.04
CA ASP A 796 -32.96 8.57 -11.00
C ASP A 796 -33.66 7.22 -10.74
N SER A 797 -32.97 6.11 -11.04
CA SER A 797 -33.55 4.76 -10.87
C SER A 797 -33.98 4.50 -9.42
N ALA A 798 -34.96 3.61 -9.23
CA ALA A 798 -35.50 3.33 -7.89
C ALA A 798 -34.42 2.87 -6.90
N ALA A 799 -33.44 2.07 -7.37
CA ALA A 799 -32.30 1.62 -6.58
C ALA A 799 -31.40 2.79 -6.11
N VAL A 800 -31.10 3.74 -7.01
CA VAL A 800 -30.28 4.93 -6.74
C VAL A 800 -31.01 5.91 -5.81
N ARG A 801 -32.34 6.07 -5.96
CA ARG A 801 -33.15 6.90 -5.07
C ARG A 801 -33.23 6.36 -3.64
N GLN A 802 -33.31 5.03 -3.48
CA GLN A 802 -33.35 4.39 -2.17
C GLN A 802 -32.03 4.48 -1.40
N ALA A 803 -30.89 4.38 -2.10
CA ALA A 803 -29.58 4.64 -1.49
C ALA A 803 -29.35 6.12 -1.13
N GLY A 804 -30.20 7.03 -1.62
CA GLY A 804 -30.10 8.47 -1.40
C GLY A 804 -29.02 9.17 -2.24
N HIS A 805 -28.19 8.43 -2.97
CA HIS A 805 -27.00 8.95 -3.63
C HIS A 805 -26.72 8.33 -5.01
N LYS A 806 -26.07 9.08 -5.90
CA LYS A 806 -25.61 8.66 -7.24
C LYS A 806 -24.19 9.15 -7.53
N CYS A 807 -23.57 8.53 -8.52
CA CYS A 807 -22.23 8.91 -8.97
C CYS A 807 -22.30 9.87 -10.16
N VAL A 808 -21.72 11.05 -10.00
CA VAL A 808 -21.55 12.03 -11.07
C VAL A 808 -20.08 12.32 -11.28
N LEU A 809 -19.69 12.56 -12.53
CA LEU A 809 -18.31 12.90 -12.87
C LEU A 809 -17.90 14.09 -12.02
N GLU A 810 -16.73 14.02 -11.39
CA GLU A 810 -16.19 15.10 -10.59
C GLU A 810 -16.02 16.34 -11.48
N GLN A 811 -17.01 17.23 -11.46
CA GLN A 811 -16.85 18.54 -12.05
C GLN A 811 -15.86 19.26 -11.15
N LYS A 812 -14.62 19.41 -11.62
CA LYS A 812 -13.67 20.37 -11.06
C LYS A 812 -14.46 21.62 -10.69
N PRO A 813 -14.39 22.12 -9.44
CA PRO A 813 -15.08 23.35 -9.10
C PRO A 813 -14.66 24.37 -10.15
N THR A 814 -15.62 24.80 -10.97
CA THR A 814 -15.41 25.97 -11.82
C THR A 814 -15.01 27.06 -10.85
N SER A 815 -13.74 27.43 -10.91
CA SER A 815 -13.18 28.40 -10.01
C SER A 815 -14.08 29.63 -10.11
N LYS A 816 -14.70 30.01 -8.99
CA LYS A 816 -15.47 31.26 -8.88
C LYS A 816 -14.62 32.50 -9.21
N ALA A 817 -13.32 32.31 -9.48
CA ALA A 817 -12.41 33.27 -10.10
C ALA A 817 -12.94 33.86 -11.42
N GLY A 818 -13.70 33.11 -12.22
CA GLY A 818 -14.25 33.64 -13.48
C GLY A 818 -15.31 34.74 -13.29
N VAL A 819 -16.15 34.64 -12.25
CA VAL A 819 -17.20 35.63 -11.97
C VAL A 819 -16.64 36.82 -11.21
N THR A 820 -15.61 36.63 -10.38
CA THR A 820 -14.92 37.76 -9.70
C THR A 820 -14.02 38.54 -10.65
N ALA A 821 -13.41 37.91 -11.66
CA ALA A 821 -12.65 38.63 -12.69
C ALA A 821 -13.56 39.49 -13.57
N ALA A 822 -14.75 39.03 -13.97
CA ALA A 822 -15.69 39.83 -14.75
C ALA A 822 -16.23 41.05 -13.97
N VAL A 823 -16.52 40.90 -12.67
CA VAL A 823 -16.94 42.01 -11.80
C VAL A 823 -15.77 42.96 -11.49
N SER A 824 -14.55 42.44 -11.36
CA SER A 824 -13.35 43.27 -11.11
C SER A 824 -12.93 44.03 -12.37
N ILE A 825 -13.06 43.45 -13.56
CA ILE A 825 -12.82 44.13 -14.84
C ILE A 825 -13.91 45.18 -15.10
N LEU A 826 -15.18 44.90 -14.79
CA LEU A 826 -16.26 45.88 -14.88
C LEU A 826 -16.05 47.06 -13.89
N MET A 827 -15.57 46.78 -12.67
CA MET A 827 -15.22 47.81 -11.69
C MET A 827 -13.94 48.59 -12.05
N LEU A 828 -12.96 47.95 -12.70
CA LEU A 828 -11.74 48.61 -13.21
C LEU A 828 -12.07 49.54 -14.38
N VAL A 829 -12.97 49.13 -15.28
CA VAL A 829 -13.45 49.98 -16.38
C VAL A 829 -14.28 51.16 -15.86
N ILE A 830 -15.08 50.97 -14.81
CA ILE A 830 -15.80 52.07 -14.15
C ILE A 830 -14.83 53.00 -13.38
N GLY A 831 -13.77 52.46 -12.78
CA GLY A 831 -12.72 53.24 -12.11
C GLY A 831 -11.84 54.04 -13.05
N ILE A 832 -11.61 53.58 -14.29
CA ILE A 832 -10.83 54.30 -15.31
C ILE A 832 -11.62 55.48 -15.91
N VAL A 833 -12.96 55.43 -15.91
CA VAL A 833 -13.82 56.53 -16.39
C VAL A 833 -14.05 57.60 -15.31
N ALA A 834 -13.88 57.27 -14.03
CA ALA A 834 -14.07 58.19 -12.92
C ALA A 834 -12.75 58.59 -12.24
N GLY A 835 -11.98 59.47 -12.89
CA GLY A 835 -11.15 60.50 -12.24
C GLY A 835 -9.99 60.04 -11.33
N GLY A 836 -8.78 60.40 -11.74
CA GLY A 836 -7.54 60.08 -11.04
C GLY A 836 -7.43 60.58 -9.59
N GLY A 837 -6.59 59.86 -8.84
CA GLY A 837 -5.90 60.38 -7.66
C GLY A 837 -6.14 59.61 -6.37
N LEU A 838 -5.55 58.41 -6.22
CA LEU A 838 -5.19 57.81 -4.91
C LEU A 838 -4.47 56.45 -5.08
N MET A 839 -3.24 56.47 -5.61
CA MET A 839 -2.36 55.30 -5.67
C MET A 839 -1.08 55.58 -4.86
N PHE A 840 -1.16 55.57 -3.53
CA PHE A 840 0.04 55.41 -2.69
C PHE A 840 -0.19 54.87 -1.26
N PHE A 841 -1.38 54.37 -0.89
CA PHE A 841 -1.65 54.02 0.53
C PHE A 841 -2.28 52.66 0.84
N PHE A 842 -2.47 51.76 -0.13
CA PHE A 842 -3.22 50.51 0.12
C PHE A 842 -2.47 49.17 0.01
N GLU A 843 -1.16 49.17 -0.24
CA GLU A 843 -0.43 47.91 -0.51
C GLU A 843 0.11 47.16 0.73
N LYS A 844 -0.12 47.65 1.96
CA LYS A 844 0.48 47.03 3.17
C LYS A 844 -0.48 46.38 4.19
N ARG A 845 -1.77 46.19 3.90
CA ARG A 845 -2.73 45.72 4.93
C ARG A 845 -3.50 44.42 4.71
N PHE A 846 -3.28 43.66 3.64
CA PHE A 846 -4.07 42.43 3.38
C PHE A 846 -3.27 41.12 3.23
N GLN A 847 -2.24 40.91 4.05
CA GLN A 847 -1.79 39.55 4.37
C GLN A 847 -1.65 39.36 5.89
N LYS A 848 -2.79 39.20 6.57
CA LYS A 848 -2.85 38.62 7.91
C LYS A 848 -4.15 37.85 8.08
N LYS A 849 -3.99 36.53 8.25
CA LYS A 849 -4.81 35.58 9.02
C LYS A 849 -6.28 35.41 8.60
N VAL A 850 -6.55 34.26 7.98
CA VAL A 850 -7.71 33.44 8.36
C VAL A 850 -7.19 32.03 8.68
N ARG A 851 -7.00 31.77 9.98
CA ARG A 851 -6.82 30.41 10.52
C ARG A 851 -8.21 29.91 10.87
N PHE A 852 -8.69 28.85 10.21
CA PHE A 852 -9.80 28.07 10.75
C PHE A 852 -9.23 26.96 11.62
N ALA A 853 -9.58 27.01 12.91
CA ALA A 853 -9.46 25.88 13.81
C ALA A 853 -10.56 24.87 13.44
N GLY A 854 -10.16 23.63 13.14
CA GLY A 854 -11.06 22.50 12.96
C GLY A 854 -10.60 21.38 13.88
N TYR A 855 -11.51 20.95 14.75
CA TYR A 855 -11.30 19.93 15.77
C TYR A 855 -10.89 18.57 15.19
N SER A 856 -10.08 17.88 16.00
CA SER A 856 -9.73 16.47 15.95
C SER A 856 -10.92 15.53 15.67
N ASN A 857 -10.69 14.49 14.86
CA ASN A 857 -11.23 13.17 15.13
C ASN A 857 -10.16 12.12 14.80
N PHE A 858 -9.89 11.28 15.80
CA PHE A 858 -9.20 10.00 15.71
C PHE A 858 -9.99 9.06 14.79
N GLY A 859 -9.26 8.18 14.10
CA GLY A 859 -9.81 7.09 13.31
C GLY A 859 -8.69 6.37 12.58
N ASP A 860 -7.97 5.53 13.32
CA ASP A 860 -7.27 4.37 12.77
C ASP A 860 -8.26 3.49 11.98
N ASP A 861 -7.74 2.88 10.91
CA ASP A 861 -8.17 1.68 10.16
C ASP A 861 -7.66 1.93 8.72
N GLY A 862 -6.56 1.36 8.26
CA GLY A 862 -6.28 -0.08 8.24
C GLY A 862 -6.79 -0.65 6.92
N MET A 863 -5.96 -0.61 5.88
CA MET A 863 -5.92 -1.55 4.75
C MET A 863 -4.54 -1.52 4.10
#